data_AF-A0A932FDA6-F1
#
_entry.id   AF-A0A932FDA6-F1
#
_cell.length_a   1.000
_cell.length_b   1.000
_cell.length_c   1.000
_cell.angle_alpha   90.00
_cell.angle_beta   90.00
_cell.angle_gamma   90.00
#
_symmetry.space_group_name_H-M   'P 1'
#
loop_
_entity.id
_entity.type
_entity.pdbx_description
1 polymer ?
#
loop_
_entity_poly.entity_id
_entity_poly.type
_entity_poly.pdbx_seq_one_letter_code
_entity_poly.pdbx_strand_id
1 'polypeptide(L)'
;MRTFFGAPLDLLLAGVGIACLLVLMLLAAVAVRNPLLLRLAVRNAPRRPGFAALITFGLALGTVILSTSFTTGDTMSQSVRQVVAGVVGSADEVVFLVGQAPRPGTDVLEAIASGNLLTLLAAPFPEASAEPIRQALADDPRVAGILPALLDAEPAEVPGGLRATVTLYGVAEPLPPGFSALRDRTGGPLALSDLADGEVYANDEAASQLGLGAGDVLTLVGLGEPRKFTVRQVARAGDLGGAQAIVYLPLTRLQALLGRPGMISQVLIANRGGEAERLRQSWPVTVRLRAGFMDEAVAARLFRTFTSGLTRPALEQALERTGGRQAEKLRRLLATLDLPGPTDEFKALVQDPDLLSRLTAAFPGGQRSAERSGGPFGRAGDGTFRVVDVQQVAQDQADRWGAAFTDLFVVLGLFSLASGGLLIVLLFSLLALERRSELGVTRALGARRRDVVAALALEGALYAAVASLAGAALGVVVALGLVTLAGSLVGDFGFRLVPRVEPASLAVSVGLGFALTFATLVVTSWRSSRFSIVSAIRDLPEPPARPPSLLATILAALPLLAGGVLTLFGSRQGLSLAYAAGVVLTIVGLALSIRALALRAHLPLAERVVFTNGGLLLILWWQVPTTWLARAGLPSLPPAVEMAFLGGIAGLLGAVWVVAYNVGLLGGRASRFVVWRLATAYVASHRFRTGVTLAMFSVVVVSLTLGAVLLASTDLAYADARVLAGGWDIRAEADNGAAAPLSDLVRRAGVLPEVEATGSSSAVRVEAVQPAAPDARWRATNLVAVDAEFARGAQVQVEAAPTGESPDRTWATVADRPGAALVGAALVRAAGASAARFPVPAGDGFTPFVLWVRDTREPRAAVRLEVVGVIDARGPYGSAIVASGETLRQAGWSVPLRSTGFVRTRPNADPRSVAAALAAADPSRTVQSIADDLRLVRGIRGLLTLVLQGFMGIGLLAGIAAVATLSARAVVERRRHLGVLRSIGFSAGMVASGLLVEAALLASLGCALGVALGLLVASGTLQVLQFTSPELRMVVPWAQVLLMSAATVVTSLLLTLLPALSASRRAPAAAMRDA
;
A
#
# COMPACT_ATOMS: atom_id res chain seq x y z
N MET A 1 -3.80 0.84 -13.69
CA MET A 1 -4.39 -0.38 -13.10
C MET A 1 -4.49 -1.45 -14.17
N ARG A 2 -4.01 -2.69 -13.92
CA ARG A 2 -4.31 -3.81 -14.83
C ARG A 2 -5.41 -4.72 -14.31
N THR A 3 -5.64 -4.80 -12.99
CA THR A 3 -6.65 -5.68 -12.39
C THR A 3 -7.40 -5.00 -11.23
N PHE A 4 -8.67 -5.34 -11.03
CA PHE A 4 -9.54 -4.94 -9.92
C PHE A 4 -10.39 -6.15 -9.53
N PHE A 5 -10.35 -6.59 -8.27
CA PHE A 5 -10.94 -7.87 -7.82
C PHE A 5 -10.44 -9.11 -8.61
N GLY A 6 -9.15 -9.11 -8.96
CA GLY A 6 -8.53 -10.14 -9.81
C GLY A 6 -8.96 -10.11 -11.30
N ALA A 7 -9.87 -9.22 -11.70
CA ALA A 7 -10.33 -9.10 -13.09
C ALA A 7 -9.63 -7.93 -13.81
N PRO A 8 -9.24 -8.08 -15.09
CA PRO A 8 -8.66 -6.98 -15.84
C PRO A 8 -9.59 -5.76 -15.93
N LEU A 9 -9.05 -4.54 -15.82
CA LEU A 9 -9.87 -3.32 -15.85
C LEU A 9 -10.63 -3.18 -17.18
N ASP A 10 -10.03 -3.55 -18.31
CA ASP A 10 -10.67 -3.52 -19.62
C ASP A 10 -11.87 -4.47 -19.69
N LEU A 11 -11.74 -5.65 -19.08
CA LEU A 11 -12.81 -6.63 -18.99
C LEU A 11 -13.93 -6.15 -18.08
N LEU A 12 -13.59 -5.44 -16.98
CA LEU A 12 -14.58 -4.79 -16.12
C LEU A 12 -15.28 -3.65 -16.81
N LEU A 13 -14.57 -2.78 -17.53
CA LEU A 13 -15.15 -1.69 -18.31
C LEU A 13 -16.12 -2.25 -19.35
N ALA A 14 -15.69 -3.27 -20.10
CA ALA A 14 -16.56 -3.94 -21.08
C ALA A 14 -17.76 -4.59 -20.40
N GLY A 15 -17.56 -5.35 -19.33
CA GLY A 15 -18.63 -6.05 -18.62
C GLY A 15 -19.66 -5.11 -17.98
N VAL A 16 -19.19 -4.09 -17.25
CA VAL A 16 -20.05 -3.07 -16.62
C VAL A 16 -20.73 -2.22 -17.70
N GLY A 17 -20.02 -1.84 -18.75
CA GLY A 17 -20.57 -1.11 -19.90
C GLY A 17 -21.69 -1.88 -20.58
N ILE A 18 -21.47 -3.15 -20.91
CA ILE A 18 -22.47 -4.05 -21.50
C ILE A 18 -23.68 -4.20 -20.55
N ALA A 19 -23.44 -4.43 -19.26
CA ALA A 19 -24.52 -4.57 -18.27
C ALA A 19 -25.36 -3.29 -18.16
N CYS A 20 -24.72 -2.12 -18.08
CA CYS A 20 -25.42 -0.83 -18.04
C CYS A 20 -26.21 -0.59 -19.32
N LEU A 21 -25.62 -0.88 -20.48
CA LEU A 21 -26.27 -0.73 -21.78
C LEU A 21 -27.48 -1.67 -21.91
N LEU A 22 -27.37 -2.93 -21.52
CA LEU A 22 -28.48 -3.87 -21.48
C LEU A 22 -29.62 -3.40 -20.57
N VAL A 23 -29.28 -2.89 -19.38
CA VAL A 23 -30.25 -2.30 -18.45
C VAL A 23 -30.96 -1.11 -19.09
N LEU A 24 -30.21 -0.19 -19.68
CA LEU A 24 -30.76 0.99 -20.34
C LEU A 24 -31.62 0.62 -21.54
N MET A 25 -31.23 -0.38 -22.34
CA MET A 25 -32.04 -0.90 -23.45
C MET A 25 -33.33 -1.56 -22.95
N LEU A 26 -33.28 -2.34 -21.87
CA LEU A 26 -34.47 -2.94 -21.27
C LEU A 26 -35.45 -1.87 -20.80
N LEU A 27 -34.93 -0.84 -20.10
CA LEU A 27 -35.72 0.28 -19.62
C LEU A 27 -36.29 1.10 -20.78
N ALA A 28 -35.51 1.35 -21.83
CA ALA A 28 -35.98 2.02 -23.04
C ALA A 28 -37.09 1.23 -23.74
N ALA A 29 -36.94 -0.09 -23.86
CA ALA A 29 -37.98 -0.96 -24.43
C ALA A 29 -39.28 -0.92 -23.60
N VAL A 30 -39.18 -0.91 -22.27
CA VAL A 30 -40.33 -0.73 -21.37
C VAL A 30 -40.94 0.65 -21.54
N ALA A 31 -40.14 1.70 -21.65
CA ALA A 31 -40.57 3.08 -21.81
C ALA A 31 -41.30 3.31 -23.15
N VAL A 32 -40.79 2.74 -24.24
CA VAL A 32 -41.39 2.80 -25.58
C VAL A 32 -42.70 2.01 -25.63
N ARG A 33 -42.73 0.80 -25.03
CA ARG A 33 -43.96 -0.01 -24.97
C ARG A 33 -45.05 0.62 -24.11
N ASN A 34 -44.67 1.33 -23.04
CA ASN A 34 -45.60 1.92 -22.08
C ASN A 34 -45.23 3.39 -21.75
N PRO A 35 -45.53 4.34 -22.66
CA PRO A 35 -45.15 5.74 -22.49
C PRO A 35 -45.80 6.42 -21.28
N LEU A 36 -46.94 5.90 -20.80
CA LEU A 36 -47.59 6.35 -19.58
C LEU A 36 -46.72 6.10 -18.33
N LEU A 37 -46.05 4.95 -18.25
CA LEU A 37 -45.16 4.62 -17.12
C LEU A 37 -43.95 5.57 -17.09
N LEU A 38 -43.38 5.88 -18.26
CA LEU A 38 -42.30 6.85 -18.39
C LEU A 38 -42.75 8.25 -17.94
N ARG A 39 -43.91 8.72 -18.43
CA ARG A 39 -44.45 10.04 -18.03
C ARG A 39 -44.71 10.12 -16.53
N LEU A 40 -45.19 9.04 -15.92
CA LEU A 40 -45.40 8.96 -14.47
C LEU A 40 -44.07 8.99 -13.70
N ALA A 41 -43.06 8.26 -14.15
CA ALA A 41 -41.73 8.26 -13.53
C ALA A 41 -41.06 9.65 -13.59
N VAL A 42 -41.06 10.30 -14.76
CA VAL A 42 -40.41 11.60 -14.97
C VAL A 42 -41.13 12.75 -14.26
N ARG A 43 -42.47 12.74 -14.21
CA ARG A 43 -43.24 13.82 -13.54
C ARG A 43 -43.07 13.86 -12.02
N ASN A 44 -42.62 12.78 -11.39
CA ASN A 44 -42.52 12.72 -9.93
C ASN A 44 -41.32 13.51 -9.38
N ALA A 45 -40.17 13.48 -10.07
CA ALA A 45 -38.96 14.17 -9.64
C ALA A 45 -39.14 15.69 -9.41
N PRO A 46 -39.70 16.47 -10.36
CA PRO A 46 -39.88 17.91 -10.17
C PRO A 46 -41.01 18.26 -9.17
N ARG A 47 -41.95 17.35 -8.90
CA ARG A 47 -43.05 17.61 -7.95
C ARG A 47 -42.61 17.58 -6.49
N ARG A 48 -41.46 16.98 -6.17
CA ARG A 48 -40.92 16.86 -4.81
C ARG A 48 -39.42 17.15 -4.79
N PRO A 49 -38.99 18.40 -5.05
CA PRO A 49 -37.60 18.74 -5.28
C PRO A 49 -36.70 18.42 -4.07
N GLY A 50 -37.18 18.63 -2.84
CA GLY A 50 -36.39 18.32 -1.63
C GLY A 50 -36.08 16.83 -1.47
N PHE A 51 -37.04 15.95 -1.77
CA PHE A 51 -36.82 14.50 -1.72
C PHE A 51 -35.96 14.02 -2.88
N ALA A 52 -36.20 14.53 -4.09
CA ALA A 52 -35.40 14.21 -5.27
C ALA A 52 -33.93 14.61 -5.06
N ALA A 53 -33.67 15.79 -4.50
CA ALA A 53 -32.32 16.26 -4.19
C ALA A 53 -31.63 15.39 -3.13
N LEU A 54 -32.33 15.05 -2.04
CA LEU A 54 -31.79 14.18 -0.99
C LEU A 54 -31.43 12.79 -1.51
N ILE A 55 -32.30 12.20 -2.34
CA ILE A 55 -32.07 10.92 -2.98
C ILE A 55 -30.87 11.02 -3.90
N THR A 56 -30.86 11.99 -4.83
CA THR A 56 -29.76 12.15 -5.80
C THR A 56 -28.43 12.35 -5.09
N PHE A 57 -28.36 13.14 -4.02
CA PHE A 57 -27.16 13.32 -3.21
C PHE A 57 -26.71 12.02 -2.53
N GLY A 58 -27.64 11.29 -1.89
CA GLY A 58 -27.34 10.00 -1.26
C GLY A 58 -26.88 8.94 -2.25
N LEU A 59 -27.47 8.91 -3.45
CA LEU A 59 -27.06 8.02 -4.54
C LEU A 59 -25.69 8.43 -5.13
N ALA A 60 -25.40 9.73 -5.21
CA ALA A 60 -24.18 10.25 -5.81
C ALA A 60 -22.95 9.94 -4.95
N LEU A 61 -23.12 9.90 -3.63
CA LEU A 61 -22.03 9.70 -2.67
C LEU A 61 -21.17 8.47 -2.97
N GLY A 62 -21.78 7.34 -3.36
CA GLY A 62 -21.04 6.14 -3.75
C GLY A 62 -20.13 6.38 -4.96
N THR A 63 -20.61 7.11 -5.95
CA THR A 63 -19.81 7.46 -7.15
C THR A 63 -18.78 8.54 -6.85
N VAL A 64 -19.07 9.51 -5.98
CA VAL A 64 -18.08 10.49 -5.48
C VAL A 64 -16.88 9.75 -4.89
N ILE A 65 -17.14 8.79 -4.01
CA ILE A 65 -16.10 8.01 -3.34
C ILE A 65 -15.29 7.21 -4.36
N LEU A 66 -15.94 6.44 -5.25
CA LEU A 66 -15.25 5.64 -6.27
C LEU A 66 -14.39 6.50 -7.21
N SER A 67 -14.95 7.61 -7.70
CA SER A 67 -14.25 8.55 -8.56
C SER A 67 -13.08 9.22 -7.83
N THR A 68 -13.24 9.56 -6.55
CA THR A 68 -12.15 10.11 -5.73
C THR A 68 -11.03 9.09 -5.54
N SER A 69 -11.35 7.84 -5.19
CA SER A 69 -10.39 6.74 -5.03
C SER A 69 -9.62 6.46 -6.31
N PHE A 70 -10.30 6.30 -7.45
CA PHE A 70 -9.61 6.02 -8.71
C PHE A 70 -8.76 7.19 -9.18
N THR A 71 -9.28 8.43 -9.14
CA THR A 71 -8.53 9.62 -9.58
C THR A 71 -7.30 9.85 -8.71
N THR A 72 -7.40 9.63 -7.40
CA THR A 72 -6.26 9.74 -6.48
C THR A 72 -5.23 8.62 -6.74
N GLY A 73 -5.70 7.39 -7.01
CA GLY A 73 -4.84 6.27 -7.38
C GLY A 73 -4.13 6.47 -8.72
N ASP A 74 -4.84 6.99 -9.74
CA ASP A 74 -4.28 7.31 -11.06
C ASP A 74 -3.23 8.42 -10.95
N THR A 75 -3.51 9.46 -10.16
CA THR A 75 -2.57 10.54 -9.86
C THR A 75 -1.33 10.02 -9.14
N MET A 76 -1.49 9.15 -8.14
CA MET A 76 -0.36 8.51 -7.46
C MET A 76 0.47 7.68 -8.43
N SER A 77 -0.16 6.79 -9.18
CA SER A 77 0.52 5.92 -10.14
C SER A 77 1.28 6.71 -11.20
N GLN A 78 0.72 7.84 -11.67
CA GLN A 78 1.39 8.72 -12.60
C GLN A 78 2.56 9.46 -11.96
N SER A 79 2.38 9.97 -10.74
CA SER A 79 3.42 10.72 -10.02
C SER A 79 4.61 9.82 -9.68
N VAL A 80 4.36 8.59 -9.20
CA VAL A 80 5.44 7.60 -8.96
C VAL A 80 6.15 7.25 -10.27
N ARG A 81 5.41 7.01 -11.36
CA ARG A 81 6.02 6.76 -12.68
C ARG A 81 6.91 7.91 -13.14
N GLN A 82 6.51 9.16 -12.92
CA GLN A 82 7.32 10.32 -13.31
C GLN A 82 8.55 10.51 -12.43
N VAL A 83 8.46 10.29 -11.12
CA VAL A 83 9.63 10.32 -10.24
C VAL A 83 10.63 9.27 -10.69
N VAL A 84 10.14 8.05 -10.95
CA VAL A 84 10.99 6.92 -11.29
C VAL A 84 11.56 7.03 -12.72
N ALA A 85 10.79 7.54 -13.69
CA ALA A 85 11.27 7.84 -15.04
C ALA A 85 12.26 9.02 -15.07
N GLY A 86 12.09 9.99 -14.17
CA GLY A 86 12.96 11.15 -14.02
C GLY A 86 14.29 10.88 -13.30
N VAL A 87 14.56 9.65 -12.85
CA VAL A 87 15.82 9.32 -12.17
C VAL A 87 16.91 8.92 -13.15
N VAL A 88 16.57 8.27 -14.28
CA VAL A 88 17.55 7.68 -15.22
C VAL A 88 17.43 8.25 -16.64
N GLY A 89 16.44 9.12 -16.87
CA GLY A 89 16.25 9.82 -18.12
C GLY A 89 16.10 8.85 -19.30
N SER A 90 16.85 9.06 -20.39
CA SER A 90 16.74 8.24 -21.60
C SER A 90 17.54 6.94 -21.58
N ALA A 91 18.21 6.57 -20.49
CA ALA A 91 18.90 5.29 -20.44
C ALA A 91 17.91 4.15 -20.11
N ASP A 92 17.79 3.15 -20.99
CA ASP A 92 16.98 1.96 -20.78
C ASP A 92 17.76 0.88 -20.02
N GLU A 93 19.03 0.67 -20.39
CA GLU A 93 19.95 -0.24 -19.70
C GLU A 93 21.17 0.51 -19.15
N VAL A 94 21.64 0.06 -17.98
CA VAL A 94 22.86 0.55 -17.37
C VAL A 94 23.79 -0.62 -17.09
N VAL A 95 25.03 -0.49 -17.56
CA VAL A 95 26.12 -1.43 -17.30
C VAL A 95 27.13 -0.79 -16.38
N PHE A 96 27.39 -1.41 -15.23
CA PHE A 96 28.33 -0.87 -14.24
C PHE A 96 29.10 -2.00 -13.54
N LEU A 97 30.24 -1.66 -12.96
CA LEU A 97 31.06 -2.58 -12.16
C LEU A 97 30.62 -2.55 -10.69
N VAL A 98 30.28 -3.68 -10.10
CA VAL A 98 29.88 -3.74 -8.67
C VAL A 98 31.09 -3.54 -7.77
N GLY A 99 31.02 -2.54 -6.87
CA GLY A 99 32.05 -2.31 -5.85
C GLY A 99 32.15 -3.44 -4.79
N GLN A 100 33.30 -3.54 -4.12
CA GLN A 100 33.64 -4.67 -3.23
C GLN A 100 32.80 -4.80 -1.93
N ALA A 101 32.03 -3.77 -1.54
CA ALA A 101 31.09 -3.86 -0.43
C ALA A 101 29.90 -2.94 -0.70
N PRO A 102 28.71 -3.46 -1.08
CA PRO A 102 27.51 -2.64 -1.05
C PRO A 102 27.25 -2.19 0.39
N ARG A 103 26.78 -0.95 0.58
CA ARG A 103 26.38 -0.44 1.89
C ARG A 103 25.38 -1.42 2.54
N PRO A 104 25.38 -1.58 3.88
CA PRO A 104 24.41 -2.44 4.56
C PRO A 104 22.98 -2.06 4.14
N GLY A 105 22.26 -3.00 3.53
CA GLY A 105 20.87 -2.78 3.14
C GLY A 105 20.68 -1.82 1.96
N THR A 106 21.53 -1.85 0.93
CA THR A 106 21.21 -1.19 -0.35
C THR A 106 21.31 -2.19 -1.50
N ASP A 107 20.15 -2.61 -2.03
CA ASP A 107 20.06 -3.36 -3.29
C ASP A 107 19.92 -2.40 -4.49
N VAL A 108 20.17 -2.91 -5.71
CA VAL A 108 19.98 -2.16 -6.97
C VAL A 108 18.57 -1.56 -7.07
N LEU A 109 17.55 -2.30 -6.63
CA LEU A 109 16.17 -1.80 -6.59
C LEU A 109 16.01 -0.62 -5.63
N GLU A 110 16.69 -0.64 -4.48
CA GLU A 110 16.59 0.39 -3.47
C GLU A 110 17.34 1.65 -3.88
N ALA A 111 18.48 1.51 -4.57
CA ALA A 111 19.19 2.63 -5.19
C ALA A 111 18.31 3.33 -6.25
N ILE A 112 17.62 2.56 -7.11
CA ILE A 112 16.68 3.11 -8.11
C ILE A 112 15.46 3.74 -7.42
N ALA A 113 14.92 3.10 -6.38
CA ALA A 113 13.76 3.60 -5.62
C ALA A 113 14.05 4.88 -4.84
N SER A 114 15.28 5.03 -4.34
CA SER A 114 15.76 6.23 -3.63
C SER A 114 16.16 7.37 -4.58
N GLY A 115 16.02 7.18 -5.89
CA GLY A 115 16.31 8.19 -6.89
C GLY A 115 17.81 8.40 -7.17
N ASN A 116 18.66 7.45 -6.76
CA ASN A 116 20.09 7.48 -7.00
C ASN A 116 20.42 6.86 -8.37
N LEU A 117 21.28 7.53 -9.14
CA LEU A 117 21.78 7.08 -10.47
C LEU A 117 22.77 5.89 -10.36
N LEU A 118 22.52 4.93 -9.47
CA LEU A 118 23.42 3.81 -9.15
C LEU A 118 24.84 4.23 -8.73
N THR A 119 25.04 5.52 -8.47
CA THR A 119 26.30 6.17 -8.05
C THR A 119 26.91 5.49 -6.82
N LEU A 120 26.06 4.99 -5.93
CA LEU A 120 26.45 4.35 -4.68
C LEU A 120 26.86 2.88 -4.83
N LEU A 121 26.66 2.28 -6.00
CA LEU A 121 26.92 0.86 -6.28
C LEU A 121 28.02 0.63 -7.32
N ALA A 122 28.25 1.62 -8.19
CA ALA A 122 29.17 1.55 -9.31
C ALA A 122 30.61 1.93 -8.90
N ALA A 123 31.57 1.01 -9.11
CA ALA A 123 32.99 1.30 -9.00
C ALA A 123 33.53 1.88 -10.32
N PRO A 124 34.46 2.86 -10.28
CA PRO A 124 35.08 3.38 -11.49
C PRO A 124 35.93 2.30 -12.19
N PHE A 125 35.85 2.23 -13.51
CA PHE A 125 36.58 1.30 -14.36
C PHE A 125 37.10 1.99 -15.63
N PRO A 126 38.12 1.43 -16.31
CA PRO A 126 38.67 2.04 -17.52
C PRO A 126 37.63 2.14 -18.63
N GLU A 127 37.55 3.28 -19.31
CA GLU A 127 36.63 3.53 -20.43
C GLU A 127 36.82 2.52 -21.57
N ALA A 128 38.04 2.02 -21.78
CA ALA A 128 38.35 0.96 -22.74
C ALA A 128 37.54 -0.33 -22.48
N SER A 129 37.12 -0.60 -21.24
CA SER A 129 36.27 -1.75 -20.92
C SER A 129 34.83 -1.61 -21.44
N ALA A 130 34.42 -0.44 -21.95
CA ALA A 130 33.15 -0.25 -22.64
C ALA A 130 33.18 -0.72 -24.11
N GLU A 131 34.36 -0.94 -24.70
CA GLU A 131 34.49 -1.31 -26.11
C GLU A 131 33.84 -2.67 -26.46
N PRO A 132 33.98 -3.73 -25.64
CA PRO A 132 33.24 -4.99 -25.86
C PRO A 132 31.71 -4.79 -25.84
N ILE A 133 31.20 -3.86 -25.03
CA ILE A 133 29.77 -3.52 -24.97
C ILE A 133 29.33 -2.87 -26.28
N ARG A 134 30.13 -1.93 -26.80
CA ARG A 134 29.87 -1.29 -28.10
C ARG A 134 29.87 -2.32 -29.21
N GLN A 135 30.87 -3.20 -29.26
CA GLN A 135 30.96 -4.24 -30.28
C GLN A 135 29.80 -5.22 -30.22
N ALA A 136 29.39 -5.64 -29.01
CA ALA A 136 28.27 -6.55 -28.83
C ALA A 136 26.94 -5.96 -29.34
N LEU A 137 26.79 -4.63 -29.29
CA LEU A 137 25.56 -3.90 -29.66
C LEU A 137 25.64 -3.16 -31.01
N ALA A 138 26.80 -3.11 -31.67
CA ALA A 138 27.02 -2.31 -32.87
C ALA A 138 26.03 -2.62 -34.01
N ASP A 139 25.70 -3.90 -34.18
CA ASP A 139 24.77 -4.39 -35.22
C ASP A 139 23.32 -4.55 -34.73
N ASP A 140 23.00 -4.09 -33.52
CA ASP A 140 21.66 -4.28 -32.96
C ASP A 140 20.70 -3.17 -33.42
N PRO A 141 19.70 -3.46 -34.27
CA PRO A 141 18.78 -2.44 -34.77
C PRO A 141 17.87 -1.83 -33.68
N ARG A 142 17.85 -2.43 -32.48
CA ARG A 142 17.07 -1.97 -31.33
C ARG A 142 17.77 -0.88 -30.54
N VAL A 143 19.09 -0.76 -30.64
CA VAL A 143 19.86 0.22 -29.86
C VAL A 143 19.94 1.55 -30.63
N ALA A 144 19.61 2.65 -29.95
CA ALA A 144 19.72 4.00 -30.49
C ALA A 144 21.11 4.61 -30.23
N GLY A 145 21.66 4.41 -29.03
CA GLY A 145 22.94 4.99 -28.64
C GLY A 145 23.53 4.41 -27.35
N ILE A 146 24.85 4.56 -27.19
CA ILE A 146 25.64 4.09 -26.05
C ILE A 146 26.46 5.26 -25.53
N LEU A 147 26.28 5.62 -24.26
CA LEU A 147 26.87 6.80 -23.64
C LEU A 147 27.69 6.41 -22.39
N PRO A 148 29.03 6.50 -22.46
CA PRO A 148 29.89 6.41 -21.28
C PRO A 148 29.67 7.60 -20.33
N ALA A 149 29.64 7.30 -19.03
CA ALA A 149 29.39 8.29 -18.00
C ALA A 149 30.30 8.09 -16.78
N LEU A 150 30.75 9.20 -16.20
CA LEU A 150 31.41 9.24 -14.91
C LEU A 150 30.55 10.05 -13.95
N LEU A 151 30.32 9.49 -12.77
CA LEU A 151 29.58 10.13 -11.71
C LEU A 151 30.43 10.08 -10.44
N ASP A 152 30.47 11.20 -9.72
CA ASP A 152 31.08 11.27 -8.39
C ASP A 152 30.26 12.23 -7.52
N ALA A 153 30.15 11.94 -6.23
CA ALA A 153 29.36 12.76 -5.30
C ALA A 153 30.29 13.71 -4.55
N GLU A 154 30.04 15.01 -4.64
CA GLU A 154 30.93 16.04 -4.10
C GLU A 154 30.15 17.04 -3.23
N PRO A 155 30.68 17.47 -2.07
CA PRO A 155 30.09 18.56 -1.31
C PRO A 155 30.28 19.89 -2.05
N ALA A 156 29.19 20.65 -2.14
CA ALA A 156 29.12 21.95 -2.79
C ALA A 156 28.65 23.03 -1.81
N GLU A 157 29.18 24.25 -1.97
CA GLU A 157 28.85 25.44 -1.20
C GLU A 157 28.61 26.66 -2.10
N VAL A 158 27.69 27.54 -1.68
CA VAL A 158 27.40 28.82 -2.33
C VAL A 158 27.70 29.98 -1.36
N PRO A 159 28.17 31.15 -1.86
CA PRO A 159 28.31 32.36 -1.05
C PRO A 159 26.99 32.71 -0.34
N GLY A 160 26.92 32.51 0.98
CA GLY A 160 25.68 32.61 1.76
C GLY A 160 25.48 31.47 2.75
N GLY A 161 26.32 30.43 2.72
CA GLY A 161 26.38 29.36 3.72
C GLY A 161 25.47 28.16 3.43
N LEU A 162 24.75 28.16 2.30
CA LEU A 162 24.02 26.98 1.82
C LEU A 162 25.02 25.95 1.30
N ARG A 163 24.99 24.74 1.88
CA ARG A 163 25.81 23.60 1.46
C ARG A 163 24.94 22.36 1.24
N ALA A 164 25.27 21.60 0.20
CA ALA A 164 24.59 20.36 -0.16
C ALA A 164 25.58 19.43 -0.86
N THR A 165 25.33 18.12 -0.85
CA THR A 165 26.06 17.20 -1.74
C THR A 165 25.44 17.27 -3.13
N VAL A 166 26.27 17.47 -4.14
CA VAL A 166 25.89 17.44 -5.55
C VAL A 166 26.57 16.27 -6.24
N THR A 167 25.87 15.61 -7.14
CA THR A 167 26.45 14.60 -8.01
C THR A 167 27.06 15.30 -9.22
N LEU A 168 28.38 15.24 -9.35
CA LEU A 168 29.07 15.62 -10.57
C LEU A 168 28.77 14.56 -11.63
N TYR A 169 28.26 15.00 -12.77
CA TYR A 169 27.86 14.11 -13.85
C TYR A 169 28.58 14.49 -15.14
N GLY A 170 29.57 13.68 -15.49
CA GLY A 170 30.36 13.78 -16.71
C GLY A 170 29.85 12.82 -17.78
N VAL A 171 29.50 13.33 -18.96
CA VAL A 171 29.06 12.53 -20.11
C VAL A 171 29.90 12.81 -21.34
N ALA A 172 30.12 11.76 -22.15
CA ALA A 172 30.90 11.88 -23.38
C ALA A 172 30.17 12.74 -24.42
N GLU A 173 30.92 13.54 -25.17
CA GLU A 173 30.41 14.32 -26.30
C GLU A 173 31.07 13.89 -27.61
N PRO A 174 30.35 13.97 -28.76
CA PRO A 174 28.95 14.38 -28.89
C PRO A 174 27.96 13.34 -28.34
N LEU A 175 26.79 13.80 -27.90
CA LEU A 175 25.74 12.92 -27.39
C LEU A 175 25.24 11.96 -28.50
N PRO A 176 25.19 10.65 -28.24
CA PRO A 176 24.75 9.67 -29.22
C PRO A 176 23.22 9.74 -29.42
N PRO A 177 22.70 9.20 -30.54
CA PRO A 177 21.26 9.20 -30.81
C PRO A 177 20.49 8.50 -29.69
N GLY A 178 19.32 9.03 -29.34
CA GLY A 178 18.52 8.54 -28.21
C GLY A 178 18.76 9.27 -26.89
N PHE A 179 19.85 10.05 -26.76
CA PHE A 179 20.05 10.99 -25.67
C PHE A 179 19.86 12.42 -26.19
N SER A 180 19.00 13.21 -25.53
CA SER A 180 18.83 14.63 -25.86
C SER A 180 19.75 15.54 -25.06
N ALA A 181 20.11 16.68 -25.65
CA ALA A 181 20.84 17.74 -24.97
C ALA A 181 20.05 18.25 -23.76
N LEU A 182 20.76 18.78 -22.76
CA LEU A 182 20.15 19.47 -21.63
C LEU A 182 19.30 20.63 -22.14
N ARG A 183 18.29 21.04 -21.36
CA ARG A 183 17.45 22.19 -21.69
C ARG A 183 17.42 23.15 -20.53
N ASP A 184 17.37 24.44 -20.81
CA ASP A 184 17.15 25.45 -19.77
C ASP A 184 15.68 25.47 -19.30
N ARG A 185 15.36 26.33 -18.34
CA ARG A 185 13.98 26.53 -17.86
C ARG A 185 13.02 27.08 -18.91
N THR A 186 13.52 27.70 -19.98
CA THR A 186 12.72 28.27 -21.07
C THR A 186 12.51 27.29 -22.24
N GLY A 187 13.22 26.15 -22.23
CA GLY A 187 13.13 25.08 -23.21
C GLY A 187 14.24 25.11 -24.29
N GLY A 188 15.16 26.06 -24.22
CA GLY A 188 16.32 26.17 -25.12
C GLY A 188 17.36 25.08 -24.87
N PRO A 189 18.07 24.59 -25.91
CA PRO A 189 19.08 23.55 -25.77
C PRO A 189 20.35 24.08 -25.08
N LEU A 190 20.96 23.25 -24.24
CA LEU A 190 22.22 23.48 -23.53
C LEU A 190 23.19 22.35 -23.90
N ALA A 191 24.21 22.64 -24.70
CA ALA A 191 25.28 21.70 -25.00
C ALA A 191 26.40 21.81 -23.96
N LEU A 192 27.01 20.69 -23.54
CA LEU A 192 28.12 20.74 -22.58
C LEU A 192 29.40 21.26 -23.25
N SER A 193 29.51 21.13 -24.57
CA SER A 193 30.55 21.73 -25.40
C SER A 193 30.61 23.24 -25.29
N ASP A 194 29.48 23.89 -24.96
CA ASP A 194 29.40 25.35 -24.87
C ASP A 194 30.04 25.89 -23.58
N LEU A 195 30.18 25.07 -22.54
CA LEU A 195 30.70 25.47 -21.23
C LEU A 195 32.18 25.88 -21.32
N ALA A 196 32.58 27.00 -20.73
CA ALA A 196 34.00 27.32 -20.54
C ALA A 196 34.64 26.48 -19.40
N ASP A 197 35.98 26.49 -19.26
CA ASP A 197 36.72 25.65 -18.30
C ASP A 197 36.36 25.87 -16.82
N GLY A 198 35.75 27.02 -16.48
CA GLY A 198 35.24 27.35 -15.14
C GLY A 198 33.71 27.38 -15.04
N GLU A 199 32.99 26.90 -16.05
CA GLU A 199 31.53 26.93 -16.09
C GLU A 199 30.92 25.54 -15.93
N VAL A 200 29.76 25.49 -15.30
CA VAL A 200 28.95 24.27 -15.14
C VAL A 200 27.47 24.55 -15.37
N TYR A 201 26.70 23.51 -15.70
CA TYR A 201 25.24 23.57 -15.57
C TYR A 201 24.82 22.89 -14.28
N ALA A 202 23.87 23.47 -13.57
CA ALA A 202 23.25 22.86 -12.40
C ALA A 202 21.82 22.46 -12.76
N ASN A 203 21.33 21.30 -12.31
CA ASN A 203 19.93 20.96 -12.53
C ASN A 203 18.99 21.73 -11.57
N ASP A 204 17.68 21.66 -11.82
CA ASP A 204 16.66 22.29 -10.97
C ASP A 204 16.76 21.91 -9.48
N GLU A 205 17.19 20.68 -9.19
CA GLU A 205 17.33 20.20 -7.80
C GLU A 205 18.59 20.74 -7.11
N ALA A 206 19.71 20.85 -7.81
CA ALA A 206 20.88 21.55 -7.28
C ALA A 206 20.57 23.04 -7.07
N ALA A 207 19.82 23.65 -7.99
CA ALA A 207 19.39 25.03 -7.87
C ALA A 207 18.44 25.28 -6.69
N SER A 208 17.50 24.36 -6.41
CA SER A 208 16.58 24.49 -5.28
C SER A 208 17.29 24.30 -3.93
N GLN A 209 18.20 23.32 -3.83
CA GLN A 209 18.90 23.01 -2.58
C GLN A 209 19.96 24.05 -2.20
N LEU A 210 20.69 24.57 -3.19
CA LEU A 210 21.80 25.50 -2.99
C LEU A 210 21.42 26.96 -3.26
N GLY A 211 20.18 27.22 -3.70
CA GLY A 211 19.72 28.56 -4.06
C GLY A 211 20.40 29.14 -5.30
N LEU A 212 20.84 28.29 -6.23
CA LEU A 212 21.62 28.70 -7.40
C LEU A 212 20.73 29.27 -8.52
N GLY A 213 21.15 30.41 -9.06
CA GLY A 213 20.73 31.00 -10.32
C GLY A 213 21.82 30.96 -11.39
N ALA A 214 21.50 31.46 -12.58
CA ALA A 214 22.49 31.67 -13.63
C ALA A 214 23.44 32.82 -13.24
N GLY A 215 24.74 32.59 -13.33
CA GLY A 215 25.80 33.52 -12.93
C GLY A 215 26.33 33.32 -11.51
N ASP A 216 25.68 32.47 -10.69
CA ASP A 216 26.12 32.22 -9.32
C ASP A 216 27.38 31.35 -9.25
N VAL A 217 28.16 31.53 -8.19
CA VAL A 217 29.41 30.79 -7.97
C VAL A 217 29.16 29.60 -7.05
N LEU A 218 29.39 28.41 -7.59
CA LEU A 218 29.39 27.14 -6.88
C LEU A 218 30.83 26.79 -6.48
N THR A 219 31.07 26.47 -5.22
CA THR A 219 32.38 25.99 -4.75
C THR A 219 32.29 24.51 -4.42
N LEU A 220 33.05 23.67 -5.12
CA LEU A 220 33.22 22.26 -4.79
C LEU A 220 34.33 22.11 -3.76
N VAL A 221 34.04 21.48 -2.64
CA VAL A 221 34.93 21.47 -1.47
C VAL A 221 35.60 20.10 -1.28
N GLY A 222 35.11 19.02 -1.89
CA GLY A 222 35.63 17.66 -1.69
C GLY A 222 36.87 17.29 -2.52
N LEU A 223 37.28 18.13 -3.46
CA LEU A 223 38.38 17.84 -4.40
C LEU A 223 39.79 18.19 -3.87
N GLY A 224 39.96 18.16 -2.55
CA GLY A 224 41.20 18.56 -1.85
C GLY A 224 41.35 20.07 -1.70
N GLU A 225 41.41 20.81 -2.81
CA GLU A 225 41.40 22.29 -2.83
C GLU A 225 40.02 22.79 -3.28
N PRO A 226 39.44 23.82 -2.61
CA PRO A 226 38.14 24.37 -3.01
C PRO A 226 38.19 24.90 -4.44
N ARG A 227 37.39 24.30 -5.34
CA ARG A 227 37.32 24.72 -6.74
C ARG A 227 36.03 25.48 -7.01
N LYS A 228 36.17 26.70 -7.53
CA LYS A 228 35.04 27.57 -7.86
C LYS A 228 34.63 27.37 -9.31
N PHE A 229 33.33 27.23 -9.52
CA PHE A 229 32.68 27.12 -10.81
C PHE A 229 31.56 28.15 -10.90
N THR A 230 31.37 28.73 -12.08
CA THR A 230 30.23 29.61 -12.35
C THR A 230 29.10 28.80 -12.95
N VAL A 231 27.91 28.88 -12.38
CA VAL A 231 26.72 28.22 -12.93
C VAL A 231 26.27 29.01 -14.15
N ARG A 232 26.58 28.52 -15.35
CA ARG A 232 26.21 29.21 -16.59
C ARG A 232 24.70 29.31 -16.74
N GLN A 233 24.00 28.20 -16.47
CA GLN A 233 22.55 28.15 -16.52
C GLN A 233 22.00 26.98 -15.69
N VAL A 234 20.74 27.12 -15.25
CA VAL A 234 20.02 26.03 -14.59
C VAL A 234 19.31 25.18 -15.64
N ALA A 235 19.70 23.90 -15.72
CA ALA A 235 19.10 22.91 -16.58
C ALA A 235 17.83 22.33 -15.95
N ARG A 236 16.76 22.23 -16.74
CA ARG A 236 15.54 21.52 -16.37
C ARG A 236 15.79 20.01 -16.37
N ALA A 237 15.05 19.28 -15.55
CA ALA A 237 15.01 17.81 -15.62
C ALA A 237 14.69 17.33 -17.06
N GLY A 238 15.50 16.42 -17.58
CA GLY A 238 15.47 15.89 -18.95
C GLY A 238 16.22 14.56 -19.04
N ASP A 239 16.69 14.16 -20.23
CA ASP A 239 17.29 12.83 -20.47
C ASP A 239 18.56 12.51 -19.68
N LEU A 240 19.26 13.53 -19.21
CA LEU A 240 20.41 13.45 -18.31
C LEU A 240 20.08 14.04 -16.92
N GLY A 241 18.83 14.49 -16.73
CA GLY A 241 18.25 15.06 -15.52
C GLY A 241 17.79 13.98 -14.55
N GLY A 242 18.51 13.80 -13.45
CA GLY A 242 18.07 12.98 -12.32
C GLY A 242 17.27 13.77 -11.28
N ALA A 243 16.61 13.06 -10.36
CA ALA A 243 15.86 13.62 -9.23
C ALA A 243 16.73 14.10 -8.06
N GLN A 244 18.05 13.90 -8.15
CA GLN A 244 19.07 14.36 -7.19
C GLN A 244 19.72 15.66 -7.66
N ALA A 245 20.40 16.38 -6.77
CA ALA A 245 21.16 17.57 -7.14
C ALA A 245 22.34 17.19 -8.04
N ILE A 246 22.37 17.68 -9.28
CA ILE A 246 23.38 17.32 -10.30
C ILE A 246 24.05 18.57 -10.84
N VAL A 247 25.35 18.47 -11.04
CA VAL A 247 26.18 19.44 -11.76
C VAL A 247 26.78 18.75 -12.98
N TYR A 248 26.52 19.30 -14.17
CA TYR A 248 26.94 18.72 -15.44
C TYR A 248 28.24 19.34 -15.95
N LEU A 249 29.13 18.47 -16.42
CA LEU A 249 30.38 18.82 -17.09
C LEU A 249 30.65 17.85 -18.25
N PRO A 250 31.51 18.21 -19.22
CA PRO A 250 32.04 17.23 -20.17
C PRO A 250 32.83 16.12 -19.46
N LEU A 251 32.71 14.87 -19.93
CA LEU A 251 33.36 13.69 -19.33
C LEU A 251 34.87 13.88 -19.13
N THR A 252 35.57 14.38 -20.15
CA THR A 252 37.03 14.59 -20.10
C THR A 252 37.42 15.61 -19.03
N ARG A 253 36.60 16.65 -18.80
CA ARG A 253 36.83 17.63 -17.74
C ARG A 253 36.60 17.02 -16.37
N LEU A 254 35.54 16.23 -16.20
CA LEU A 254 35.30 15.56 -14.92
C LEU A 254 36.39 14.53 -14.59
N GLN A 255 36.85 13.77 -15.58
CA GLN A 255 37.98 12.84 -15.43
C GLN A 255 39.26 13.57 -14.99
N ALA A 256 39.56 14.72 -15.59
CA ALA A 256 40.70 15.55 -15.20
C ALA A 256 40.52 16.17 -13.80
N LEU A 257 39.31 16.61 -13.48
CA LEU A 257 38.94 17.20 -12.19
C LEU A 257 39.14 16.21 -11.03
N LEU A 258 38.78 14.95 -11.24
CA LEU A 258 38.89 13.87 -10.25
C LEU A 258 40.27 13.18 -10.25
N GLY A 259 41.18 13.55 -11.16
CA GLY A 259 42.46 12.88 -11.31
C GLY A 259 42.35 11.42 -11.79
N ARG A 260 41.28 11.08 -12.53
CA ARG A 260 40.98 9.73 -13.03
C ARG A 260 40.85 9.74 -14.56
N PRO A 261 41.95 9.99 -15.31
CA PRO A 261 41.90 10.06 -16.77
C PRO A 261 41.46 8.73 -17.39
N GLY A 262 40.52 8.77 -18.33
CA GLY A 262 40.05 7.58 -19.04
C GLY A 262 39.26 6.59 -18.17
N MET A 263 38.75 7.01 -17.02
CA MET A 263 37.90 6.20 -16.16
C MET A 263 36.43 6.63 -16.29
N ILE A 264 35.52 5.67 -16.21
CA ILE A 264 34.07 5.86 -16.19
C ILE A 264 33.46 5.04 -15.05
N SER A 265 32.27 5.39 -14.57
CA SER A 265 31.58 4.61 -13.53
C SER A 265 30.48 3.73 -14.12
N GLN A 266 29.93 4.10 -15.28
CA GLN A 266 28.87 3.33 -15.93
C GLN A 266 28.77 3.60 -17.44
N VAL A 267 28.12 2.67 -18.15
CA VAL A 267 27.73 2.80 -19.55
C VAL A 267 26.22 2.80 -19.64
N LEU A 268 25.67 3.85 -20.23
CA LEU A 268 24.24 4.04 -20.44
C LEU A 268 23.86 3.62 -21.86
N ILE A 269 22.74 2.94 -22.02
CA ILE A 269 22.27 2.44 -23.31
C ILE A 269 20.84 2.92 -23.51
N ALA A 270 20.54 3.52 -24.66
CA ALA A 270 19.21 3.95 -25.04
C ALA A 270 18.71 3.10 -26.20
N ASN A 271 17.48 2.60 -26.11
CA ASN A 271 16.79 1.84 -27.15
C ASN A 271 16.07 2.76 -28.13
N ARG A 272 15.76 2.24 -29.32
CA ARG A 272 15.18 2.98 -30.44
C ARG A 272 13.65 2.91 -30.42
N GLY A 273 13.00 4.05 -30.59
CA GLY A 273 11.54 4.17 -30.71
C GLY A 273 10.92 5.02 -29.60
N GLY A 274 9.59 5.02 -29.52
CA GLY A 274 8.86 5.70 -28.43
C GLY A 274 8.95 4.93 -27.12
N GLU A 275 8.53 5.54 -26.00
CA GLU A 275 8.60 4.97 -24.64
C GLU A 275 8.10 3.51 -24.56
N ALA A 276 6.90 3.23 -25.10
CA ALA A 276 6.33 1.89 -25.09
C ALA A 276 7.13 0.88 -25.94
N GLU A 277 7.81 1.32 -26.98
CA GLU A 277 8.64 0.48 -27.84
C GLU A 277 10.00 0.20 -27.20
N ARG A 278 10.62 1.22 -26.60
CA ARG A 278 11.84 1.11 -25.80
C ARG A 278 11.70 0.10 -24.67
N LEU A 279 10.58 0.16 -23.93
CA LEU A 279 10.26 -0.83 -22.90
C LEU A 279 10.09 -2.26 -23.43
N ARG A 280 9.57 -2.43 -24.66
CA ARG A 280 9.48 -3.77 -25.29
C ARG A 280 10.84 -4.28 -25.75
N GLN A 281 11.73 -3.38 -26.18
CA GLN A 281 13.07 -3.71 -26.66
C GLN A 281 14.08 -3.98 -25.53
N SER A 282 13.81 -3.47 -24.32
CA SER A 282 14.74 -3.56 -23.19
C SER A 282 15.11 -4.99 -22.80
N TRP A 283 14.13 -5.89 -22.71
CA TRP A 283 14.41 -7.30 -22.40
C TRP A 283 15.32 -7.96 -23.44
N PRO A 284 15.02 -7.93 -24.75
CA PRO A 284 15.92 -8.50 -25.75
C PRO A 284 17.35 -7.92 -25.78
N VAL A 285 17.51 -6.61 -25.52
CA VAL A 285 18.84 -5.98 -25.43
C VAL A 285 19.58 -6.43 -24.17
N THR A 286 18.87 -6.49 -23.03
CA THR A 286 19.39 -7.02 -21.77
C THR A 286 19.82 -8.48 -21.89
N VAL A 287 19.05 -9.30 -22.62
CA VAL A 287 19.38 -10.70 -22.88
C VAL A 287 20.70 -10.80 -23.64
N ARG A 288 20.86 -10.02 -24.71
CA ARG A 288 22.10 -9.99 -25.51
C ARG A 288 23.31 -9.59 -24.68
N LEU A 289 23.18 -8.55 -23.86
CA LEU A 289 24.24 -8.08 -22.97
C LEU A 289 24.62 -9.15 -21.93
N ARG A 290 23.65 -9.64 -21.15
CA ARG A 290 23.90 -10.63 -20.08
C ARG A 290 24.43 -11.95 -20.63
N ALA A 291 23.92 -12.40 -21.77
CA ALA A 291 24.42 -13.60 -22.44
C ALA A 291 25.87 -13.43 -22.91
N GLY A 292 26.21 -12.26 -23.48
CA GLY A 292 27.57 -11.93 -23.90
C GLY A 292 28.57 -11.88 -22.73
N PHE A 293 28.10 -11.55 -21.51
CA PHE A 293 28.93 -11.59 -20.30
C PHE A 293 29.04 -12.98 -19.65
N MET A 294 28.33 -14.00 -20.16
CA MET A 294 28.37 -15.36 -19.60
C MET A 294 29.39 -16.27 -20.31
N ASP A 295 30.13 -17.04 -19.52
CA ASP A 295 31.04 -18.08 -20.00
C ASP A 295 30.22 -19.31 -20.39
N GLU A 296 30.54 -19.88 -21.55
CA GLU A 296 29.82 -21.03 -22.10
C GLU A 296 29.97 -22.29 -21.23
N ALA A 297 31.13 -22.52 -20.62
CA ALA A 297 31.35 -23.66 -19.75
C ALA A 297 30.59 -23.51 -18.41
N VAL A 298 30.47 -22.29 -17.90
CA VAL A 298 29.63 -21.98 -16.74
C VAL A 298 28.15 -22.13 -17.08
N ALA A 299 27.71 -21.59 -18.22
CA ALA A 299 26.34 -21.72 -18.71
C ALA A 299 25.93 -23.18 -18.87
N ALA A 300 26.77 -24.01 -19.50
CA ALA A 300 26.52 -25.44 -19.67
C ALA A 300 26.49 -26.20 -18.32
N ARG A 301 27.26 -25.76 -17.31
CA ARG A 301 27.24 -26.36 -15.97
C ARG A 301 25.95 -26.02 -15.23
N LEU A 302 25.53 -24.76 -15.27
CA LEU A 302 24.28 -24.31 -14.66
C LEU A 302 23.08 -24.94 -15.35
N PHE A 303 23.09 -25.02 -16.69
CA PHE A 303 22.03 -25.66 -17.48
C PHE A 303 21.82 -27.12 -17.05
N ARG A 304 22.90 -27.93 -17.02
CA ARG A 304 22.82 -29.31 -16.52
C ARG A 304 22.34 -29.42 -15.07
N THR A 305 22.66 -28.43 -14.24
CA THR A 305 22.19 -28.39 -12.85
C THR A 305 20.68 -28.12 -12.80
N PHE A 306 20.16 -27.18 -13.58
CA PHE A 306 18.73 -26.85 -13.61
C PHE A 306 17.88 -27.93 -14.30
N THR A 307 18.44 -28.66 -15.27
CA THR A 307 17.78 -29.80 -15.93
C THR A 307 17.85 -31.09 -15.10
N SER A 308 18.54 -31.10 -13.96
CA SER A 308 18.65 -32.27 -13.10
C SER A 308 17.31 -32.64 -12.43
N GLY A 309 17.10 -33.93 -12.14
CA GLY A 309 15.84 -34.45 -11.59
C GLY A 309 15.42 -33.90 -10.23
N LEU A 310 16.31 -33.22 -9.51
CA LEU A 310 16.00 -32.56 -8.22
C LEU A 310 15.59 -31.09 -8.39
N THR A 311 15.99 -30.45 -9.50
CA THR A 311 15.96 -28.98 -9.64
C THR A 311 14.74 -28.50 -10.43
N ARG A 312 14.38 -29.20 -11.51
CA ARG A 312 13.20 -28.87 -12.33
C ARG A 312 11.88 -28.92 -11.52
N PRO A 313 11.57 -29.96 -10.72
CA PRO A 313 10.32 -30.00 -9.96
C PRO A 313 10.22 -28.86 -8.93
N ALA A 314 11.35 -28.42 -8.37
CA ALA A 314 11.39 -27.30 -7.45
C ALA A 314 11.18 -25.95 -8.16
N LEU A 315 11.67 -25.79 -9.40
CA LEU A 315 11.36 -24.62 -10.25
C LEU A 315 9.88 -24.57 -10.59
N GLU A 316 9.26 -25.70 -10.94
CA GLU A 316 7.83 -25.82 -11.21
C GLU A 316 7.01 -25.46 -9.96
N GLN A 317 7.40 -25.97 -8.80
CA GLN A 317 6.77 -25.61 -7.52
C GLN A 317 6.98 -24.12 -7.16
N ALA A 318 8.13 -23.54 -7.49
CA ALA A 318 8.38 -22.11 -7.30
C ALA A 318 7.52 -21.26 -8.23
N LEU A 319 7.24 -21.73 -9.46
CA LEU A 319 6.35 -21.07 -10.40
C LEU A 319 4.90 -21.06 -9.87
N GLU A 320 4.41 -22.16 -9.29
CA GLU A 320 3.08 -22.22 -8.68
C GLU A 320 2.89 -21.21 -7.54
N ARG A 321 3.98 -20.87 -6.84
CA ARG A 321 3.99 -19.91 -5.73
C ARG A 321 4.29 -18.48 -6.16
N THR A 322 4.62 -18.27 -7.44
CA THR A 322 5.05 -16.97 -7.96
C THR A 322 4.01 -16.42 -8.93
N GLY A 323 3.52 -15.21 -8.67
CA GLY A 323 2.61 -14.47 -9.55
C GLY A 323 3.29 -13.38 -10.37
N GLY A 324 2.58 -12.83 -11.36
CA GLY A 324 3.02 -11.67 -12.13
C GLY A 324 4.19 -11.92 -13.09
N ARG A 325 4.97 -10.88 -13.40
CA ARG A 325 6.08 -10.94 -14.38
C ARG A 325 7.23 -11.85 -13.95
N GLN A 326 7.43 -12.08 -12.66
CA GLN A 326 8.44 -13.04 -12.20
C GLN A 326 8.02 -14.49 -12.46
N ALA A 327 6.71 -14.78 -12.43
CA ALA A 327 6.18 -16.06 -12.90
C ALA A 327 6.47 -16.23 -14.40
N GLU A 328 6.34 -15.14 -15.16
CA GLU A 328 6.67 -15.13 -16.59
C GLU A 328 8.16 -15.38 -16.83
N LYS A 329 9.06 -14.73 -16.09
CA LYS A 329 10.51 -15.01 -16.15
C LYS A 329 10.82 -16.47 -15.77
N LEU A 330 10.14 -17.03 -14.76
CA LEU A 330 10.30 -18.44 -14.39
C LEU A 330 9.75 -19.40 -15.46
N ARG A 331 8.61 -19.08 -16.09
CA ARG A 331 8.06 -19.85 -17.22
C ARG A 331 9.01 -19.83 -18.41
N ARG A 332 9.58 -18.67 -18.73
CA ARG A 332 10.59 -18.54 -19.77
C ARG A 332 11.84 -19.35 -19.43
N LEU A 333 12.29 -19.30 -18.17
CA LEU A 333 13.42 -20.13 -17.73
C LEU A 333 13.11 -21.61 -17.91
N LEU A 334 11.95 -22.09 -17.45
CA LEU A 334 11.51 -23.48 -17.63
C LEU A 334 11.44 -23.86 -19.12
N ALA A 335 10.88 -22.99 -19.97
CA ALA A 335 10.84 -23.21 -21.42
C ALA A 335 12.24 -23.29 -22.05
N THR A 336 13.20 -22.48 -21.58
CA THR A 336 14.60 -22.58 -22.06
C THR A 336 15.27 -23.89 -21.65
N LEU A 337 14.84 -24.53 -20.56
CA LEU A 337 15.36 -25.83 -20.12
C LEU A 337 14.85 -27.02 -20.94
N ASP A 338 13.82 -26.84 -21.77
CA ASP A 338 13.33 -27.85 -22.72
C ASP A 338 14.15 -27.89 -24.03
N LEU A 339 15.04 -26.91 -24.23
CA LEU A 339 15.90 -26.82 -25.40
C LEU A 339 17.17 -27.68 -25.23
N PRO A 340 17.84 -28.08 -26.32
CA PRO A 340 18.99 -29.01 -26.25
C PRO A 340 20.24 -28.45 -25.55
N GLY A 341 20.30 -27.14 -25.23
CA GLY A 341 21.44 -26.51 -24.58
C GLY A 341 21.17 -25.10 -24.06
N PRO A 342 22.15 -24.47 -23.39
CA PRO A 342 21.99 -23.14 -22.78
C PRO A 342 21.83 -22.05 -23.85
N THR A 343 20.62 -21.52 -23.99
CA THR A 343 20.34 -20.37 -24.86
C THR A 343 20.80 -19.05 -24.25
N ASP A 344 20.87 -18.00 -25.05
CA ASP A 344 21.14 -16.64 -24.55
C ASP A 344 20.08 -16.17 -23.55
N GLU A 345 18.82 -16.53 -23.78
CA GLU A 345 17.75 -16.23 -22.82
C GLU A 345 17.93 -17.00 -21.51
N PHE A 346 18.37 -18.26 -21.54
CA PHE A 346 18.76 -18.99 -20.33
C PHE A 346 19.90 -18.29 -19.59
N LYS A 347 20.98 -17.94 -20.30
CA LYS A 347 22.16 -17.25 -19.74
C LYS A 347 21.74 -15.94 -19.06
N ALA A 348 20.88 -15.17 -19.70
CA ALA A 348 20.38 -13.91 -19.17
C ALA A 348 19.45 -14.06 -17.97
N LEU A 349 18.56 -15.06 -17.98
CA LEU A 349 17.62 -15.34 -16.88
C LEU A 349 18.32 -15.84 -15.61
N VAL A 350 19.37 -16.64 -15.76
CA VAL A 350 20.14 -17.16 -14.61
C VAL A 350 21.03 -16.09 -13.98
N GLN A 351 21.34 -15.02 -14.72
CA GLN A 351 22.01 -13.82 -14.21
C GLN A 351 21.04 -12.74 -13.71
N ASP A 352 19.73 -12.93 -13.86
CA ASP A 352 18.74 -11.96 -13.46
C ASP A 352 18.71 -11.83 -11.91
N PRO A 353 19.01 -10.65 -11.34
CA PRO A 353 19.10 -10.48 -9.88
C PRO A 353 17.80 -10.83 -9.14
N ASP A 354 16.67 -10.49 -9.76
CA ASP A 354 15.32 -10.71 -9.22
C ASP A 354 14.98 -12.20 -9.20
N LEU A 355 15.37 -12.93 -10.23
CA LEU A 355 15.14 -14.37 -10.33
C LEU A 355 16.09 -15.16 -9.40
N LEU A 356 17.37 -14.78 -9.35
CA LEU A 356 18.40 -15.37 -8.47
C LEU A 356 18.00 -15.34 -7.00
N SER A 357 17.49 -14.21 -6.50
CA SER A 357 17.07 -14.07 -5.10
C SER A 357 15.95 -15.05 -4.70
N ARG A 358 15.09 -15.45 -5.65
CA ARG A 358 14.02 -16.42 -5.41
C ARG A 358 14.44 -17.86 -5.61
N LEU A 359 15.28 -18.11 -6.63
CA LEU A 359 15.87 -19.43 -6.83
C LEU A 359 16.70 -19.83 -5.61
N THR A 360 17.46 -18.91 -5.03
CA THR A 360 18.22 -19.16 -3.80
C THR A 360 17.31 -19.47 -2.60
N ALA A 361 16.11 -18.90 -2.52
CA ALA A 361 15.11 -19.26 -1.52
C ALA A 361 14.46 -20.63 -1.77
N ALA A 362 14.30 -21.03 -3.04
CA ALA A 362 13.74 -22.32 -3.43
C ALA A 362 14.72 -23.49 -3.27
N PHE A 363 16.04 -23.23 -3.33
CA PHE A 363 17.09 -24.25 -3.27
C PHE A 363 17.97 -24.14 -2.02
N PRO A 364 17.68 -24.90 -0.94
CA PRO A 364 18.59 -25.03 0.21
C PRO A 364 19.85 -25.82 -0.21
N GLY A 365 20.83 -25.13 -0.80
CA GLY A 365 22.09 -25.72 -1.30
C GLY A 365 22.56 -25.15 -2.65
N GLY A 366 21.66 -24.54 -3.42
CA GLY A 366 21.98 -23.92 -4.73
C GLY A 366 22.91 -22.71 -4.63
N GLN A 367 22.96 -22.05 -3.46
CA GLN A 367 23.89 -20.95 -3.16
C GLN A 367 25.34 -21.33 -3.43
N ARG A 368 25.79 -22.51 -3.00
CA ARG A 368 27.20 -22.93 -3.20
C ARG A 368 27.57 -23.13 -4.66
N SER A 369 26.61 -23.44 -5.54
CA SER A 369 26.87 -23.58 -6.97
C SER A 369 26.70 -22.26 -7.69
N ALA A 370 25.65 -21.47 -7.43
CA ALA A 370 25.46 -20.16 -8.06
C ALA A 370 26.53 -19.13 -7.65
N GLU A 371 27.00 -19.18 -6.40
CA GLU A 371 28.04 -18.27 -5.88
C GLU A 371 29.46 -18.75 -6.22
N ARG A 372 29.72 -20.08 -6.32
CA ARG A 372 31.04 -20.59 -6.78
C ARG A 372 31.20 -20.70 -8.28
N SER A 373 30.11 -20.90 -9.03
CA SER A 373 30.15 -20.87 -10.49
C SER A 373 29.95 -19.45 -11.00
N GLY A 374 30.60 -18.49 -10.33
CA GLY A 374 30.75 -17.13 -10.82
C GLY A 374 30.93 -17.18 -12.32
N GLY A 375 29.97 -16.60 -13.05
CA GLY A 375 30.13 -16.31 -14.47
C GLY A 375 31.52 -15.68 -14.67
N PRO A 376 32.12 -15.87 -15.84
CA PRO A 376 33.53 -16.12 -16.24
C PRO A 376 34.71 -15.68 -15.36
N PHE A 377 34.49 -14.90 -14.31
CA PHE A 377 35.46 -14.29 -13.41
C PHE A 377 35.49 -14.95 -12.04
N GLY A 378 34.93 -16.16 -11.88
CA GLY A 378 35.08 -16.98 -10.69
C GLY A 378 36.50 -17.57 -10.50
N ARG A 379 37.57 -16.77 -10.69
CA ARG A 379 38.95 -16.99 -10.21
C ARG A 379 39.93 -15.88 -10.65
N ALA A 380 39.68 -14.64 -10.27
CA ALA A 380 40.71 -13.60 -10.03
C ALA A 380 40.01 -12.40 -9.36
N GLY A 381 40.75 -11.57 -8.62
CA GLY A 381 40.20 -10.43 -7.89
C GLY A 381 39.45 -9.40 -8.75
N ASP A 382 38.69 -8.53 -8.06
CA ASP A 382 38.05 -7.31 -8.57
C ASP A 382 36.89 -7.42 -9.59
N GLY A 383 35.79 -6.71 -9.28
CA GLY A 383 34.87 -6.11 -10.27
C GLY A 383 34.04 -7.03 -11.17
N THR A 384 32.76 -7.23 -10.86
CA THR A 384 31.81 -7.88 -11.80
C THR A 384 30.90 -6.86 -12.48
N PHE A 385 30.82 -6.89 -13.82
CA PHE A 385 29.87 -6.07 -14.57
C PHE A 385 28.45 -6.59 -14.35
N ARG A 386 27.53 -5.67 -14.04
CA ARG A 386 26.09 -5.94 -13.96
C ARG A 386 25.35 -5.12 -14.98
N VAL A 387 24.37 -5.78 -15.60
CA VAL A 387 23.44 -5.18 -16.55
C VAL A 387 22.08 -5.07 -15.89
N VAL A 388 21.59 -3.85 -15.78
CA VAL A 388 20.27 -3.56 -15.20
C VAL A 388 19.43 -2.87 -16.26
N ASP A 389 18.26 -3.42 -16.50
CA ASP A 389 17.16 -2.85 -17.30
C ASP A 389 16.47 -1.75 -16.49
N VAL A 390 17.17 -0.62 -16.28
CA VAL A 390 16.78 0.35 -15.26
C VAL A 390 15.40 0.95 -15.50
N GLN A 391 15.05 1.29 -16.74
CA GLN A 391 13.69 1.79 -17.06
C GLN A 391 12.61 0.72 -16.82
N GLN A 392 12.92 -0.55 -17.07
CA GLN A 392 11.98 -1.63 -16.84
C GLN A 392 11.81 -1.92 -15.34
N VAL A 393 12.90 -1.94 -14.57
CA VAL A 393 12.90 -2.07 -13.10
C VAL A 393 12.16 -0.90 -12.45
N ALA A 394 12.43 0.31 -12.94
CA ALA A 394 11.76 1.55 -12.58
C ALA A 394 10.23 1.44 -12.77
N GLN A 395 9.78 1.07 -13.97
CA GLN A 395 8.35 0.89 -14.26
C GLN A 395 7.73 -0.24 -13.43
N ASP A 396 8.44 -1.35 -13.22
CA ASP A 396 7.99 -2.46 -12.38
C ASP A 396 7.75 -2.03 -10.93
N GLN A 397 8.64 -1.21 -10.39
CA GLN A 397 8.43 -0.62 -9.07
C GLN A 397 7.25 0.35 -9.08
N ALA A 398 7.22 1.28 -10.03
CA ALA A 398 6.13 2.26 -10.10
C ALA A 398 4.75 1.60 -10.24
N ASP A 399 4.65 0.49 -10.98
CA ASP A 399 3.44 -0.34 -11.08
C ASP A 399 3.08 -0.99 -9.73
N ARG A 400 4.06 -1.54 -8.98
CA ARG A 400 3.82 -2.16 -7.67
C ARG A 400 3.38 -1.14 -6.63
N TRP A 401 4.09 -0.03 -6.51
CA TRP A 401 3.76 1.06 -5.59
C TRP A 401 2.41 1.69 -5.97
N GLY A 402 2.21 1.99 -7.26
CA GLY A 402 0.95 2.51 -7.79
C GLY A 402 -0.23 1.57 -7.53
N ALA A 403 -0.05 0.25 -7.71
CA ALA A 403 -1.06 -0.74 -7.38
C ALA A 403 -1.36 -0.78 -5.88
N ALA A 404 -0.33 -0.82 -5.02
CA ALA A 404 -0.50 -0.85 -3.58
C ALA A 404 -1.26 0.38 -3.04
N PHE A 405 -0.91 1.59 -3.52
CA PHE A 405 -1.65 2.82 -3.17
C PHE A 405 -3.09 2.76 -3.67
N THR A 406 -3.30 2.33 -4.91
CA THR A 406 -4.64 2.27 -5.47
C THR A 406 -5.51 1.25 -4.73
N ASP A 407 -4.98 0.07 -4.43
CA ASP A 407 -5.67 -0.98 -3.68
C ASP A 407 -6.06 -0.49 -2.29
N LEU A 408 -5.18 0.26 -1.62
CA LEU A 408 -5.44 0.90 -0.33
C LEU A 408 -6.64 1.86 -0.41
N PHE A 409 -6.66 2.76 -1.40
CA PHE A 409 -7.74 3.74 -1.57
C PHE A 409 -9.04 3.12 -2.05
N VAL A 410 -8.96 2.06 -2.86
CA VAL A 410 -10.12 1.28 -3.29
C VAL A 410 -10.75 0.59 -2.09
N VAL A 411 -9.98 -0.06 -1.21
CA VAL A 411 -10.53 -0.72 -0.02
C VAL A 411 -11.26 0.26 0.91
N LEU A 412 -10.66 1.42 1.17
CA LEU A 412 -11.31 2.47 1.97
C LEU A 412 -12.58 3.01 1.27
N GLY A 413 -12.49 3.20 -0.04
CA GLY A 413 -13.60 3.65 -0.86
C GLY A 413 -14.77 2.66 -0.89
N LEU A 414 -14.49 1.35 -0.95
CA LEU A 414 -15.52 0.32 -1.02
C LEU A 414 -16.31 0.18 0.30
N PHE A 415 -15.69 0.41 1.47
CA PHE A 415 -16.45 0.47 2.74
C PHE A 415 -17.38 1.67 2.73
N SER A 416 -16.86 2.83 2.35
CA SER A 416 -17.68 4.05 2.26
C SER A 416 -18.82 3.88 1.24
N LEU A 417 -18.57 3.19 0.11
CA LEU A 417 -19.57 2.81 -0.87
C LEU A 417 -20.65 1.88 -0.29
N ALA A 418 -20.26 0.89 0.53
CA ALA A 418 -21.22 0.01 1.19
C ALA A 418 -22.17 0.80 2.09
N SER A 419 -21.66 1.76 2.88
CA SER A 419 -22.51 2.65 3.70
C SER A 419 -23.50 3.44 2.84
N GLY A 420 -23.03 3.99 1.71
CA GLY A 420 -23.89 4.64 0.71
C GLY A 420 -24.97 3.70 0.16
N GLY A 421 -24.62 2.46 -0.21
CA GLY A 421 -25.57 1.43 -0.64
C GLY A 421 -26.66 1.14 0.40
N LEU A 422 -26.28 1.01 1.68
CA LEU A 422 -27.26 0.83 2.76
C LEU A 422 -28.15 2.06 2.97
N LEU A 423 -27.60 3.27 2.85
CA LEU A 423 -28.37 4.50 2.90
C LEU A 423 -29.41 4.54 1.77
N ILE A 424 -29.05 4.10 0.56
CA ILE A 424 -29.98 4.00 -0.57
C ILE A 424 -31.13 3.05 -0.23
N VAL A 425 -30.83 1.87 0.34
CA VAL A 425 -31.85 0.91 0.78
C VAL A 425 -32.81 1.57 1.76
N LEU A 426 -32.32 2.34 2.74
CA LEU A 426 -33.17 3.06 3.68
C LEU A 426 -34.03 4.11 2.97
N LEU A 427 -33.44 4.99 2.17
CA LEU A 427 -34.17 6.07 1.50
C LEU A 427 -35.29 5.52 0.60
N PHE A 428 -34.98 4.50 -0.20
CA PHE A 428 -35.94 3.96 -1.17
C PHE A 428 -36.99 3.03 -0.58
N SER A 429 -36.62 2.19 0.40
CA SER A 429 -37.61 1.34 1.08
C SER A 429 -38.68 2.18 1.77
N LEU A 430 -38.30 3.33 2.32
CA LEU A 430 -39.21 4.26 2.97
C LEU A 430 -40.05 5.06 1.98
N LEU A 431 -39.47 5.50 0.85
CA LEU A 431 -40.24 6.16 -0.21
C LEU A 431 -41.34 5.25 -0.78
N ALA A 432 -41.05 3.95 -0.91
CA ALA A 432 -42.03 2.97 -1.34
C ALA A 432 -43.19 2.82 -0.33
N LEU A 433 -42.93 3.01 0.97
CA LEU A 433 -43.97 3.01 2.01
C LEU A 433 -44.81 4.27 1.97
N GLU A 434 -44.22 5.45 1.77
CA GLU A 434 -44.98 6.72 1.63
C GLU A 434 -45.93 6.71 0.43
N ARG A 435 -45.62 5.90 -0.59
CA ARG A 435 -46.41 5.77 -1.82
C ARG A 435 -47.25 4.49 -1.84
N ARG A 436 -47.34 3.76 -0.73
CA ARG A 436 -47.98 2.45 -0.68
C ARG A 436 -49.48 2.52 -1.03
N SER A 437 -50.18 3.55 -0.58
CA SER A 437 -51.60 3.78 -0.91
C SER A 437 -51.78 4.13 -2.40
N GLU A 438 -50.94 5.01 -2.96
CA GLU A 438 -50.92 5.34 -4.40
C GLU A 438 -50.67 4.08 -5.25
N LEU A 439 -49.69 3.26 -4.88
CA LEU A 439 -49.37 2.01 -5.55
C LEU A 439 -50.48 0.94 -5.37
N GLY A 440 -51.20 0.99 -4.24
CA GLY A 440 -52.40 0.20 -4.00
C GLY A 440 -53.54 0.56 -4.96
N VAL A 441 -53.82 1.85 -5.12
CA VAL A 441 -54.85 2.36 -6.03
C VAL A 441 -54.51 2.05 -7.49
N THR A 442 -53.27 2.26 -7.93
CA THR A 442 -52.86 1.93 -9.31
C THR A 442 -53.03 0.44 -9.61
N ARG A 443 -52.72 -0.46 -8.66
CA ARG A 443 -52.95 -1.90 -8.81
C ARG A 443 -54.43 -2.28 -8.75
N ALA A 444 -55.25 -1.53 -8.01
CA ALA A 444 -56.71 -1.72 -8.01
C ALA A 444 -57.34 -1.34 -9.36
N LEU A 445 -56.77 -0.35 -10.05
CA LEU A 445 -57.17 0.08 -11.40
C LEU A 445 -56.69 -0.84 -12.53
N GLY A 446 -56.04 -1.97 -12.21
CA GLY A 446 -55.64 -3.00 -13.18
C GLY A 446 -54.15 -3.07 -13.50
N ALA A 447 -53.30 -2.23 -12.90
CA ALA A 447 -51.85 -2.33 -13.07
C ALA A 447 -51.31 -3.65 -12.48
N ARG A 448 -50.47 -4.37 -13.25
CA ARG A 448 -49.84 -5.61 -12.77
C ARG A 448 -48.66 -5.27 -11.85
N ARG A 449 -48.24 -6.22 -11.01
CA ARG A 449 -47.05 -6.05 -10.14
C ARG A 449 -45.80 -5.66 -10.92
N ARG A 450 -45.62 -6.21 -12.12
CA ARG A 450 -44.51 -5.87 -13.01
C ARG A 450 -44.55 -4.43 -13.50
N ASP A 451 -45.74 -3.84 -13.64
CA ASP A 451 -45.89 -2.45 -14.12
C ASP A 451 -45.52 -1.46 -13.01
N VAL A 452 -45.85 -1.78 -11.75
CA VAL A 452 -45.40 -1.03 -10.57
C VAL A 452 -43.88 -1.11 -10.41
N VAL A 453 -43.32 -2.30 -10.49
CA VAL A 453 -41.85 -2.49 -10.40
C VAL A 453 -41.15 -1.78 -11.56
N ALA A 454 -41.69 -1.84 -12.78
CA ALA A 454 -41.16 -1.16 -13.94
C ALA A 454 -41.19 0.37 -13.79
N ALA A 455 -42.29 0.95 -13.27
CA ALA A 455 -42.38 2.38 -13.01
C ALA A 455 -41.35 2.86 -11.98
N LEU A 456 -41.21 2.13 -10.87
CA LEU A 456 -40.22 2.44 -9.83
C LEU A 456 -38.79 2.23 -10.32
N ALA A 457 -38.54 1.21 -11.14
CA ALA A 457 -37.23 0.97 -11.74
C ALA A 457 -36.85 2.06 -12.75
N LEU A 458 -37.80 2.56 -13.56
CA LEU A 458 -37.58 3.70 -14.47
C LEU A 458 -37.28 4.98 -13.69
N GLU A 459 -38.04 5.26 -12.63
CA GLU A 459 -37.81 6.42 -11.77
C GLU A 459 -36.43 6.31 -11.07
N GLY A 460 -36.12 5.14 -10.53
CA GLY A 460 -34.82 4.84 -9.91
C GLY A 460 -33.65 4.97 -10.89
N ALA A 461 -33.79 4.50 -12.13
CA ALA A 461 -32.76 4.59 -13.15
C ALA A 461 -32.43 6.04 -13.52
N LEU A 462 -33.45 6.91 -13.58
CA LEU A 462 -33.24 8.34 -13.82
C LEU A 462 -32.40 8.97 -12.70
N TYR A 463 -32.76 8.71 -11.45
CA TYR A 463 -31.98 9.20 -10.31
C TYR A 463 -30.56 8.60 -10.29
N ALA A 464 -30.42 7.30 -10.59
CA ALA A 464 -29.12 6.62 -10.62
C ALA A 464 -28.19 7.22 -11.69
N ALA A 465 -28.70 7.54 -12.88
CA ALA A 465 -27.91 8.13 -13.96
C ALA A 465 -27.46 9.55 -13.64
N VAL A 466 -28.36 10.40 -13.12
CA VAL A 466 -28.01 11.77 -12.71
C VAL A 466 -27.01 11.74 -11.55
N ALA A 467 -27.25 10.87 -10.57
CA ALA A 467 -26.40 10.73 -9.40
C ALA A 467 -25.00 10.21 -9.74
N SER A 468 -24.86 9.24 -10.63
CA SER A 468 -23.54 8.71 -11.01
C SER A 468 -22.72 9.73 -11.80
N LEU A 469 -23.33 10.49 -12.70
CA LEU A 469 -22.64 11.56 -13.44
C LEU A 469 -22.23 12.71 -12.51
N ALA A 470 -23.16 13.23 -11.70
CA ALA A 470 -22.87 14.30 -10.75
C ALA A 470 -21.85 13.86 -9.69
N GLY A 471 -21.95 12.61 -9.24
CA GLY A 471 -21.03 12.02 -8.29
C GLY A 471 -19.62 11.88 -8.86
N ALA A 472 -19.46 11.44 -10.11
CA ALA A 472 -18.15 11.36 -10.75
C ALA A 472 -17.52 12.74 -10.92
N ALA A 473 -18.29 13.75 -11.37
CA ALA A 473 -17.80 15.12 -11.49
C ALA A 473 -17.32 15.67 -10.14
N LEU A 474 -18.13 15.52 -9.09
CA LEU A 474 -17.76 15.96 -7.74
C LEU A 474 -16.58 15.17 -7.17
N GLY A 475 -16.49 13.86 -7.45
CA GLY A 475 -15.37 13.01 -7.03
C GLY A 475 -14.04 13.44 -7.63
N VAL A 476 -14.02 13.83 -8.92
CA VAL A 476 -12.83 14.42 -9.55
C VAL A 476 -12.44 15.72 -8.85
N VAL A 477 -13.41 16.60 -8.58
CA VAL A 477 -13.15 17.88 -7.88
C VAL A 477 -12.55 17.64 -6.49
N VAL A 478 -13.11 16.70 -5.72
CA VAL A 478 -12.59 16.36 -4.39
C VAL A 478 -11.19 15.75 -4.49
N ALA A 479 -10.94 14.84 -5.44
CA ALA A 479 -9.62 14.25 -5.65
C ALA A 479 -8.58 15.31 -6.00
N LEU A 480 -8.88 16.21 -6.93
CA LEU A 480 -7.98 17.30 -7.30
C LEU A 480 -7.74 18.25 -6.12
N GLY A 481 -8.75 18.53 -5.31
CA GLY A 481 -8.62 19.29 -4.07
C GLY A 481 -7.68 18.62 -3.06
N LEU A 482 -7.82 17.31 -2.86
CA LEU A 482 -6.93 16.53 -1.97
C LEU A 482 -5.50 16.49 -2.50
N VAL A 483 -5.32 16.27 -3.81
CA VAL A 483 -3.99 16.22 -4.46
C VAL A 483 -3.30 17.57 -4.42
N THR A 484 -4.01 18.66 -4.68
CA THR A 484 -3.42 20.01 -4.62
C THR A 484 -3.01 20.40 -3.21
N LEU A 485 -3.84 20.08 -2.22
CA LEU A 485 -3.50 20.28 -0.81
C LEU A 485 -2.30 19.41 -0.40
N ALA A 486 -2.28 18.13 -0.78
CA ALA A 486 -1.14 17.25 -0.57
C ALA A 486 0.13 17.79 -1.22
N GLY A 487 0.03 18.29 -2.45
CA GLY A 487 1.15 18.83 -3.22
C GLY A 487 1.77 20.06 -2.58
N SER A 488 0.95 20.93 -1.98
CA SER A 488 1.44 22.10 -1.24
C SER A 488 2.28 21.74 -0.01
N LEU A 489 1.97 20.62 0.66
CA LEU A 489 2.73 20.15 1.82
C LEU A 489 3.97 19.34 1.45
N VAL A 490 3.99 18.79 0.24
CA VAL A 490 4.99 17.80 -0.19
C VAL A 490 5.99 18.40 -1.19
N GLY A 491 5.66 19.54 -1.81
CA GLY A 491 6.51 20.24 -2.78
C GLY A 491 7.89 20.63 -2.24
N ASP A 492 7.98 20.98 -0.96
CA ASP A 492 9.24 21.31 -0.27
C ASP A 492 10.17 20.10 -0.10
N PHE A 493 9.65 18.88 -0.28
CA PHE A 493 10.41 17.62 -0.17
C PHE A 493 10.88 17.09 -1.53
N GLY A 494 10.79 17.89 -2.61
CA GLY A 494 11.24 17.51 -3.95
C GLY A 494 10.29 16.59 -4.72
N PHE A 495 9.08 16.35 -4.21
CA PHE A 495 8.09 15.48 -4.85
C PHE A 495 6.95 16.30 -5.46
N ARG A 496 6.84 16.27 -6.80
CA ARG A 496 5.78 16.98 -7.54
C ARG A 496 4.65 16.02 -7.89
N LEU A 497 3.46 16.29 -7.34
CA LEU A 497 2.24 15.59 -7.75
C LEU A 497 1.77 16.08 -9.10
N VAL A 498 1.57 15.14 -10.04
CA VAL A 498 0.98 15.46 -11.34
C VAL A 498 -0.44 14.90 -11.39
N PRO A 499 -1.46 15.77 -11.28
CA PRO A 499 -2.84 15.33 -11.28
C PRO A 499 -3.16 14.62 -12.59
N ARG A 500 -3.74 13.41 -12.49
CA ARG A 500 -4.12 12.59 -13.63
C ARG A 500 -5.53 12.05 -13.43
N VAL A 501 -6.36 12.24 -14.45
CA VAL A 501 -7.73 11.71 -14.52
C VAL A 501 -7.79 10.78 -15.73
N GLU A 502 -7.92 9.48 -15.50
CA GLU A 502 -7.97 8.50 -16.57
C GLU A 502 -9.43 8.26 -17.03
N PRO A 503 -9.75 8.40 -18.33
CA PRO A 503 -11.13 8.25 -18.81
C PRO A 503 -11.74 6.86 -18.54
N ALA A 504 -10.93 5.81 -18.61
CA ALA A 504 -11.38 4.44 -18.33
C ALA A 504 -11.80 4.29 -16.86
N SER A 505 -10.99 4.79 -15.92
CA SER A 505 -11.30 4.80 -14.49
C SER A 505 -12.58 5.57 -14.18
N LEU A 506 -12.78 6.73 -14.83
CA LEU A 506 -14.02 7.49 -14.72
C LEU A 506 -15.23 6.72 -15.24
N ALA A 507 -15.13 6.11 -16.43
CA ALA A 507 -16.21 5.33 -17.01
C ALA A 507 -16.58 4.12 -16.13
N VAL A 508 -15.59 3.44 -15.55
CA VAL A 508 -15.81 2.36 -14.56
C VAL A 508 -16.50 2.91 -13.31
N SER A 509 -16.09 4.06 -12.78
CA SER A 509 -16.72 4.65 -11.60
C SER A 509 -18.19 5.02 -11.82
N VAL A 510 -18.52 5.61 -12.97
CA VAL A 510 -19.89 5.96 -13.38
C VAL A 510 -20.71 4.69 -13.59
N GLY A 511 -20.16 3.71 -14.30
CA GLY A 511 -20.81 2.45 -14.59
C GLY A 511 -21.10 1.63 -13.33
N LEU A 512 -20.12 1.46 -12.44
CA LEU A 512 -20.31 0.76 -11.17
C LEU A 512 -21.26 1.52 -10.25
N GLY A 513 -21.14 2.85 -10.18
CA GLY A 513 -22.04 3.70 -9.42
C GLY A 513 -23.50 3.55 -9.87
N PHE A 514 -23.74 3.60 -11.18
CA PHE A 514 -25.06 3.37 -11.78
C PHE A 514 -25.55 1.94 -11.52
N ALA A 515 -24.74 0.93 -11.84
CA ALA A 515 -25.12 -0.48 -11.74
C ALA A 515 -25.47 -0.87 -10.29
N LEU A 516 -24.65 -0.47 -9.32
CA LEU A 516 -24.88 -0.77 -7.90
C LEU A 516 -26.16 -0.07 -7.40
N THR A 517 -26.31 1.20 -7.74
CA THR A 517 -27.46 2.00 -7.33
C THR A 517 -28.74 1.43 -7.94
N PHE A 518 -28.74 1.17 -9.24
CA PHE A 518 -29.86 0.59 -9.96
C PHE A 518 -30.21 -0.82 -9.46
N ALA A 519 -29.23 -1.68 -9.22
CA ALA A 519 -29.48 -3.02 -8.67
C ALA A 519 -30.15 -2.94 -7.29
N THR A 520 -29.65 -2.06 -6.41
CA THR A 520 -30.23 -1.82 -5.08
C THR A 520 -31.67 -1.33 -5.17
N LEU A 521 -31.93 -0.39 -6.08
CA LEU A 521 -33.23 0.16 -6.40
C LEU A 521 -34.22 -0.89 -6.91
N VAL A 522 -33.81 -1.74 -7.84
CA VAL A 522 -34.66 -2.80 -8.41
C VAL A 522 -35.01 -3.83 -7.35
N VAL A 523 -34.02 -4.27 -6.55
CA VAL A 523 -34.24 -5.24 -5.47
C VAL A 523 -35.20 -4.68 -4.42
N THR A 524 -35.00 -3.42 -4.00
CA THR A 524 -35.87 -2.76 -3.02
C THR A 524 -37.27 -2.52 -3.57
N SER A 525 -37.41 -2.09 -4.83
CA SER A 525 -38.70 -1.89 -5.52
C SER A 525 -39.46 -3.20 -5.71
N TRP A 526 -38.76 -4.27 -6.10
CA TRP A 526 -39.36 -5.59 -6.23
C TRP A 526 -39.89 -6.10 -4.88
N ARG A 527 -39.08 -5.97 -3.82
CA ARG A 527 -39.46 -6.36 -2.47
C ARG A 527 -40.65 -5.54 -1.97
N SER A 528 -40.63 -4.22 -2.14
CA SER A 528 -41.68 -3.33 -1.65
C SER A 528 -43.01 -3.46 -2.40
N SER A 529 -43.01 -3.92 -3.65
CA SER A 529 -44.23 -4.11 -4.45
C SER A 529 -45.17 -5.24 -3.98
N ARG A 530 -44.71 -6.09 -3.05
CA ARG A 530 -45.40 -7.32 -2.61
C ARG A 530 -46.48 -7.11 -1.53
N PHE A 531 -47.10 -5.94 -1.45
CA PHE A 531 -48.23 -5.72 -0.54
C PHE A 531 -49.57 -6.25 -1.10
N SER A 532 -50.52 -6.50 -0.19
CA SER A 532 -51.93 -6.74 -0.54
C SER A 532 -52.60 -5.42 -0.91
N ILE A 533 -53.39 -5.42 -2.00
CA ILE A 533 -54.07 -4.20 -2.48
C ILE A 533 -55.01 -3.67 -1.38
N VAL A 534 -55.75 -4.56 -0.74
CA VAL A 534 -56.70 -4.21 0.33
C VAL A 534 -55.97 -3.66 1.56
N SER A 535 -54.83 -4.27 1.94
CA SER A 535 -54.06 -3.78 3.09
C SER A 535 -53.39 -2.45 2.80
N ALA A 536 -52.98 -2.18 1.55
CA ALA A 536 -52.37 -0.92 1.15
C ALA A 536 -53.37 0.24 1.05
N ILE A 537 -54.63 -0.03 0.66
CA ILE A 537 -55.68 1.00 0.59
C ILE A 537 -56.28 1.28 1.98
N ARG A 538 -56.41 0.26 2.83
CA ARG A 538 -57.01 0.37 4.18
C ARG A 538 -56.00 0.49 5.32
N ASP A 539 -54.71 0.58 5.00
CA ASP A 539 -53.57 0.62 5.92
C ASP A 539 -53.63 -0.45 7.05
N LEU A 540 -54.02 -1.67 6.67
CA LEU A 540 -54.17 -2.81 7.60
C LEU A 540 -52.83 -3.55 7.80
N PRO A 541 -52.60 -4.17 8.98
CA PRO A 541 -51.45 -5.05 9.21
C PRO A 541 -51.37 -6.17 8.16
N GLU A 542 -50.16 -6.51 7.71
CA GLU A 542 -49.99 -7.63 6.77
C GLU A 542 -50.32 -8.97 7.47
N PRO A 543 -51.06 -9.88 6.80
CA PRO A 543 -51.34 -11.20 7.35
C PRO A 543 -50.04 -12.00 7.55
N PRO A 544 -49.96 -12.84 8.58
CA PRO A 544 -48.75 -13.64 8.86
C PRO A 544 -48.38 -14.52 7.67
N ALA A 545 -47.07 -14.66 7.43
CA ALA A 545 -46.55 -15.44 6.33
C ALA A 545 -46.96 -16.92 6.46
N ARG A 546 -47.45 -17.51 5.35
CA ARG A 546 -47.72 -18.96 5.29
C ARG A 546 -46.43 -19.77 5.36
N PRO A 547 -46.44 -21.01 5.88
CA PRO A 547 -45.29 -21.89 5.85
C PRO A 547 -44.80 -22.11 4.40
N PRO A 548 -43.48 -22.26 4.19
CA PRO A 548 -42.92 -22.35 2.85
C PRO A 548 -43.39 -23.62 2.11
N SER A 549 -43.86 -23.45 0.87
CA SER A 549 -44.19 -24.55 -0.03
C SER A 549 -42.95 -25.37 -0.42
N LEU A 550 -43.14 -26.55 -1.00
CA LEU A 550 -42.03 -27.43 -1.42
C LEU A 550 -41.12 -26.77 -2.44
N LEU A 551 -41.73 -26.04 -3.37
CA LEU A 551 -41.04 -25.19 -4.30
C LEU A 551 -40.25 -24.08 -3.58
N ALA A 552 -40.80 -23.45 -2.53
CA ALA A 552 -40.11 -22.41 -1.78
C ALA A 552 -38.87 -22.95 -1.02
N THR A 553 -38.92 -24.19 -0.55
CA THR A 553 -37.77 -24.85 0.09
C THR A 553 -36.69 -25.21 -0.94
N ILE A 554 -37.06 -25.72 -2.12
CA ILE A 554 -36.11 -25.98 -3.21
C ILE A 554 -35.47 -24.67 -3.68
N LEU A 555 -36.27 -23.61 -3.85
CA LEU A 555 -35.77 -22.28 -4.22
C LEU A 555 -34.84 -21.68 -3.15
N ALA A 556 -35.00 -22.03 -1.87
CA ALA A 556 -34.09 -21.61 -0.80
C ALA A 556 -32.71 -22.28 -0.88
N ALA A 557 -32.58 -23.42 -1.57
CA ALA A 557 -31.31 -24.12 -1.81
C ALA A 557 -30.58 -23.63 -3.07
N LEU A 558 -31.24 -22.87 -3.95
CA LEU A 558 -30.61 -22.32 -5.15
C LEU A 558 -29.37 -21.45 -4.86
N PRO A 559 -29.38 -20.55 -3.85
CA PRO A 559 -28.19 -19.76 -3.49
C PRO A 559 -27.04 -20.63 -2.97
N LEU A 560 -27.33 -21.76 -2.32
CA LEU A 560 -26.32 -22.69 -1.83
C LEU A 560 -25.56 -23.33 -3.01
N LEU A 561 -26.29 -23.83 -4.01
CA LEU A 561 -25.70 -24.44 -5.21
C LEU A 561 -24.96 -23.39 -6.05
N ALA A 562 -25.60 -22.25 -6.32
CA ALA A 562 -24.99 -21.16 -7.07
C ALA A 562 -23.73 -20.63 -6.36
N GLY A 563 -23.77 -20.50 -5.04
CA GLY A 563 -22.62 -20.11 -4.23
C GLY A 563 -21.45 -21.10 -4.32
N GLY A 564 -21.75 -22.40 -4.24
CA GLY A 564 -20.73 -23.45 -4.37
C GLY A 564 -20.03 -23.41 -5.74
N VAL A 565 -20.82 -23.31 -6.82
CA VAL A 565 -20.30 -23.16 -8.19
C VAL A 565 -19.46 -21.89 -8.33
N LEU A 566 -19.93 -20.77 -7.80
CA LEU A 566 -19.23 -19.49 -7.90
C LEU A 566 -17.92 -19.48 -7.08
N THR A 567 -17.88 -20.15 -5.94
CA THR A 567 -16.67 -20.34 -5.12
C THR A 567 -15.61 -21.14 -5.88
N LEU A 568 -16.02 -22.23 -6.52
CA LEU A 568 -15.15 -23.07 -7.34
C LEU A 568 -14.67 -22.34 -8.59
N PHE A 569 -15.56 -21.60 -9.26
CA PHE A 569 -15.20 -20.79 -10.42
C PHE A 569 -14.22 -19.68 -10.03
N GLY A 570 -14.50 -18.94 -8.96
CA GLY A 570 -13.67 -17.85 -8.47
C GLY A 570 -12.28 -18.30 -8.04
N SER A 571 -12.17 -19.42 -7.31
CA SER A 571 -10.88 -19.98 -6.91
C SER A 571 -10.05 -20.46 -8.11
N ARG A 572 -10.67 -21.12 -9.11
CA ARG A 572 -9.96 -21.60 -10.31
C ARG A 572 -9.49 -20.47 -11.23
N GLN A 573 -10.28 -19.41 -11.35
CA GLN A 573 -9.98 -18.28 -12.24
C GLN A 573 -9.20 -17.16 -11.56
N GLY A 574 -8.92 -17.26 -10.25
CA GLY A 574 -8.29 -16.20 -9.48
C GLY A 574 -9.18 -14.95 -9.30
N LEU A 575 -10.50 -15.08 -9.45
CA LEU A 575 -11.45 -13.98 -9.34
C LEU A 575 -11.92 -13.83 -7.88
N SER A 576 -11.34 -12.84 -7.21
CA SER A 576 -11.51 -12.63 -5.77
C SER A 576 -12.96 -12.30 -5.39
N LEU A 577 -13.62 -11.39 -6.14
CA LEU A 577 -15.04 -11.07 -5.93
C LEU A 577 -15.96 -12.28 -6.12
N ALA A 578 -15.72 -13.09 -7.16
CA ALA A 578 -16.53 -14.28 -7.42
C ALA A 578 -16.37 -15.31 -6.29
N TYR A 579 -15.13 -15.55 -5.84
CA TYR A 579 -14.86 -16.42 -4.71
C TYR A 579 -15.59 -15.94 -3.44
N ALA A 580 -15.41 -14.66 -3.07
CA ALA A 580 -16.02 -14.10 -1.87
C ALA A 580 -17.55 -14.12 -1.91
N ALA A 581 -18.14 -13.70 -3.04
CA ALA A 581 -19.59 -13.76 -3.26
C ALA A 581 -20.10 -15.20 -3.22
N GLY A 582 -19.34 -16.15 -3.77
CA GLY A 582 -19.64 -17.58 -3.73
C GLY A 582 -19.71 -18.12 -2.31
N VAL A 583 -18.70 -17.83 -1.49
CA VAL A 583 -18.65 -18.22 -0.07
C VAL A 583 -19.85 -17.64 0.68
N VAL A 584 -20.12 -16.34 0.52
CA VAL A 584 -21.26 -15.67 1.17
C VAL A 584 -22.58 -16.31 0.74
N LEU A 585 -22.80 -16.52 -0.57
CA LEU A 585 -24.01 -17.17 -1.09
C LEU A 585 -24.17 -18.59 -0.60
N THR A 586 -23.06 -19.33 -0.45
CA THR A 586 -23.06 -20.70 0.07
C THR A 586 -23.54 -20.71 1.53
N ILE A 587 -22.94 -19.87 2.39
CA ILE A 587 -23.30 -19.83 3.82
C ILE A 587 -24.71 -19.26 4.03
N VAL A 588 -25.07 -18.19 3.32
CA VAL A 588 -26.41 -17.61 3.34
C VAL A 588 -27.44 -18.61 2.81
N GLY A 589 -27.16 -19.30 1.72
CA GLY A 589 -28.00 -20.33 1.14
C GLY A 589 -28.21 -21.52 2.07
N LEU A 590 -27.15 -21.94 2.78
CA LEU A 590 -27.22 -22.97 3.81
C LEU A 590 -28.16 -22.54 4.94
N ALA A 591 -28.00 -21.33 5.47
CA ALA A 591 -28.87 -20.79 6.52
C ALA A 591 -30.34 -20.71 6.05
N LEU A 592 -30.59 -20.22 4.83
CA LEU A 592 -31.95 -20.15 4.28
C LEU A 592 -32.57 -21.54 4.08
N SER A 593 -31.77 -22.53 3.66
CA SER A 593 -32.22 -23.92 3.48
C SER A 593 -32.58 -24.58 4.80
N ILE A 594 -31.71 -24.45 5.82
CA ILE A 594 -31.99 -24.96 7.17
C ILE A 594 -33.23 -24.27 7.75
N ARG A 595 -33.38 -22.95 7.56
CA ARG A 595 -34.58 -22.22 7.98
C ARG A 595 -35.84 -22.78 7.32
N ALA A 596 -35.81 -22.98 6.00
CA ALA A 596 -36.95 -23.48 5.26
C ALA A 596 -37.35 -24.90 5.70
N LEU A 597 -36.37 -25.77 5.99
CA LEU A 597 -36.59 -27.11 6.52
C LEU A 597 -37.15 -27.08 7.95
N ALA A 598 -36.59 -26.24 8.82
CA ALA A 598 -36.99 -26.14 10.21
C ALA A 598 -38.39 -25.53 10.39
N LEU A 599 -38.77 -24.56 9.54
CA LEU A 599 -40.13 -24.03 9.48
C LEU A 599 -41.15 -25.07 9.01
N ARG A 600 -40.75 -25.98 8.11
CA ARG A 600 -41.57 -27.13 7.72
C ARG A 600 -41.70 -28.18 8.82
N ALA A 601 -40.65 -28.36 9.61
CA ALA A 601 -40.65 -29.23 10.78
C ALA A 601 -41.30 -28.58 12.03
N HIS A 602 -41.89 -27.38 11.91
CA HIS A 602 -42.56 -26.66 12.99
C HIS A 602 -41.70 -26.38 14.24
N LEU A 603 -40.38 -26.18 14.07
CA LEU A 603 -39.46 -25.91 15.18
C LEU A 603 -39.50 -24.42 15.61
N PRO A 604 -39.90 -24.08 16.85
CA PRO A 604 -40.20 -22.69 17.27
C PRO A 604 -38.96 -21.79 17.47
N LEU A 605 -37.77 -22.36 17.66
CA LEU A 605 -36.52 -21.62 17.92
C LEU A 605 -35.58 -21.52 16.70
N ALA A 606 -36.01 -22.05 15.55
CA ALA A 606 -35.13 -22.27 14.41
C ALA A 606 -34.54 -20.98 13.84
N GLU A 607 -35.31 -19.90 13.68
CA GLU A 607 -34.80 -18.70 13.00
C GLU A 607 -33.63 -18.05 13.75
N ARG A 608 -33.75 -17.86 15.07
CA ARG A 608 -32.69 -17.24 15.86
C ARG A 608 -31.42 -18.09 15.84
N VAL A 609 -31.54 -19.41 16.04
CA VAL A 609 -30.40 -20.33 16.04
C VAL A 609 -29.74 -20.38 14.66
N VAL A 610 -30.52 -20.50 13.59
CA VAL A 610 -30.02 -20.62 12.21
C VAL A 610 -29.24 -19.39 11.78
N PHE A 611 -29.80 -18.19 11.97
CA PHE A 611 -29.11 -16.96 11.56
C PHE A 611 -27.93 -16.60 12.47
N THR A 612 -27.98 -16.95 13.76
CA THR A 612 -26.82 -16.78 14.66
C THR A 612 -25.66 -17.67 14.24
N ASN A 613 -25.91 -18.95 13.98
CA ASN A 613 -24.87 -19.88 13.53
C ASN A 613 -24.38 -19.55 12.11
N GLY A 614 -25.28 -19.19 11.19
CA GLY A 614 -24.89 -18.73 9.85
C GLY A 614 -24.02 -17.47 9.91
N GLY A 615 -24.33 -16.53 10.80
CA GLY A 615 -23.53 -15.33 11.02
C GLY A 615 -22.16 -15.63 11.65
N LEU A 616 -22.10 -16.52 12.65
CA LEU A 616 -20.83 -16.98 13.23
C LEU A 616 -19.97 -17.72 12.20
N LEU A 617 -20.57 -18.57 11.36
CA LEU A 617 -19.88 -19.28 10.30
C LEU A 617 -19.28 -18.32 9.26
N LEU A 618 -20.00 -17.26 8.89
CA LEU A 618 -19.47 -16.19 8.04
C LEU A 618 -18.24 -15.53 8.66
N ILE A 619 -18.30 -15.15 9.94
CA ILE A 619 -17.15 -14.53 10.62
C ILE A 619 -15.98 -15.51 10.68
N LEU A 620 -16.23 -16.73 11.14
CA LEU A 620 -15.19 -17.75 11.35
C LEU A 620 -14.49 -18.12 10.04
N TRP A 621 -15.22 -18.28 8.94
CA TRP A 621 -14.64 -18.63 7.63
C TRP A 621 -13.53 -17.66 7.21
N TRP A 622 -13.77 -16.35 7.36
CA TRP A 622 -12.80 -15.32 6.97
C TRP A 622 -11.66 -15.13 7.96
N GLN A 623 -11.69 -15.81 9.11
CA GLN A 623 -10.57 -15.87 10.06
C GLN A 623 -9.72 -17.14 9.91
N VAL A 624 -10.14 -18.10 9.07
CA VAL A 624 -9.36 -19.32 8.83
C VAL A 624 -8.12 -18.99 8.00
N PRO A 625 -6.90 -19.35 8.44
CA PRO A 625 -5.70 -19.17 7.63
C PRO A 625 -5.82 -19.92 6.30
N THR A 626 -5.49 -19.25 5.19
CA THR A 626 -5.55 -19.84 3.84
C THR A 626 -4.72 -21.11 3.71
N THR A 627 -3.62 -21.23 4.47
CA THR A 627 -2.79 -22.44 4.51
C THR A 627 -3.50 -23.65 5.09
N TRP A 628 -4.48 -23.45 5.98
CA TRP A 628 -5.29 -24.54 6.54
C TRP A 628 -6.33 -25.00 5.52
N LEU A 629 -6.97 -24.06 4.82
CA LEU A 629 -7.88 -24.36 3.73
C LEU A 629 -7.17 -25.15 2.62
N ALA A 630 -5.98 -24.72 2.22
CA ALA A 630 -5.16 -25.42 1.23
C ALA A 630 -4.77 -26.84 1.69
N ARG A 631 -4.35 -27.01 2.95
CA ARG A 631 -4.04 -28.33 3.53
C ARG A 631 -5.26 -29.26 3.57
N ALA A 632 -6.45 -28.71 3.76
CA ALA A 632 -7.70 -29.46 3.74
C ALA A 632 -8.24 -29.75 2.32
N GLY A 633 -7.54 -29.31 1.27
CA GLY A 633 -8.00 -29.43 -0.12
C GLY A 633 -9.22 -28.56 -0.45
N LEU A 634 -9.51 -27.54 0.38
CA LEU A 634 -10.63 -26.63 0.17
C LEU A 634 -10.26 -25.49 -0.80
N PRO A 635 -11.22 -24.95 -1.56
CA PRO A 635 -11.00 -23.81 -2.44
C PRO A 635 -10.50 -22.60 -1.64
N SER A 636 -9.29 -22.12 -1.96
CA SER A 636 -8.68 -20.96 -1.33
C SER A 636 -8.03 -20.05 -2.37
N LEU A 637 -7.99 -18.76 -2.06
CA LEU A 637 -7.27 -17.76 -2.85
C LEU A 637 -6.06 -17.24 -2.04
N PRO A 638 -4.99 -16.80 -2.72
CA PRO A 638 -3.91 -16.09 -2.07
C PRO A 638 -4.44 -14.86 -1.31
N PRO A 639 -3.86 -14.54 -0.14
CA PRO A 639 -4.25 -13.34 0.60
C PRO A 639 -3.95 -12.09 -0.24
N ALA A 640 -4.95 -11.21 -0.37
CA ALA A 640 -4.88 -9.96 -1.11
C ALA A 640 -5.58 -8.84 -0.32
N VAL A 641 -5.20 -7.58 -0.55
CA VAL A 641 -5.75 -6.42 0.18
C VAL A 641 -7.28 -6.33 0.00
N GLU A 642 -7.75 -6.56 -1.23
CA GLU A 642 -9.18 -6.66 -1.57
C GLU A 642 -9.91 -7.84 -0.90
N MET A 643 -9.21 -8.93 -0.54
CA MET A 643 -9.81 -10.05 0.20
C MET A 643 -10.09 -9.69 1.65
N ALA A 644 -9.23 -8.89 2.29
CA ALA A 644 -9.48 -8.37 3.63
C ALA A 644 -10.75 -7.51 3.64
N PHE A 645 -10.97 -6.70 2.60
CA PHE A 645 -12.20 -5.93 2.40
C PHE A 645 -13.44 -6.83 2.23
N LEU A 646 -13.39 -7.77 1.28
CA LEU A 646 -14.53 -8.64 0.97
C LEU A 646 -14.90 -9.51 2.17
N GLY A 647 -13.89 -10.02 2.89
CA GLY A 647 -14.07 -10.71 4.16
C GLY A 647 -14.63 -9.80 5.25
N GLY A 648 -14.22 -8.52 5.30
CA GLY A 648 -14.77 -7.51 6.20
C GLY A 648 -16.26 -7.27 6.00
N ILE A 649 -16.74 -7.13 4.75
CA ILE A 649 -18.18 -7.00 4.46
C ILE A 649 -18.94 -8.29 4.79
N ALA A 650 -18.38 -9.45 4.46
CA ALA A 650 -19.00 -10.74 4.79
C ALA A 650 -19.10 -10.96 6.31
N GLY A 651 -18.02 -10.65 7.04
CA GLY A 651 -17.96 -10.68 8.49
C GLY A 651 -18.93 -9.67 9.12
N LEU A 652 -19.07 -8.48 8.53
CA LEU A 652 -20.08 -7.50 8.92
C LEU A 652 -21.50 -8.05 8.78
N LEU A 653 -21.84 -8.63 7.63
CA LEU A 653 -23.15 -9.24 7.41
C LEU A 653 -23.42 -10.30 8.49
N GLY A 654 -22.44 -11.15 8.78
CA GLY A 654 -22.53 -12.17 9.83
C GLY A 654 -22.71 -11.58 11.23
N ALA A 655 -21.94 -10.55 11.58
CA ALA A 655 -22.01 -9.90 12.89
C ALA A 655 -23.34 -9.17 13.10
N VAL A 656 -23.84 -8.51 12.06
CA VAL A 656 -25.17 -7.87 12.06
C VAL A 656 -26.27 -8.90 12.25
N TRP A 657 -26.18 -10.09 11.64
CA TRP A 657 -27.13 -11.18 11.88
C TRP A 657 -27.09 -11.66 13.33
N VAL A 658 -25.90 -11.91 13.87
CA VAL A 658 -25.73 -12.33 15.27
C VAL A 658 -26.37 -11.29 16.19
N VAL A 659 -26.06 -10.01 16.03
CA VAL A 659 -26.60 -8.97 16.92
C VAL A 659 -28.10 -8.75 16.71
N ALA A 660 -28.57 -8.60 15.47
CA ALA A 660 -29.99 -8.30 15.19
C ALA A 660 -30.95 -9.40 15.67
N TYR A 661 -30.53 -10.67 15.65
CA TYR A 661 -31.34 -11.79 16.14
C TYR A 661 -31.19 -12.05 17.66
N ASN A 662 -30.20 -11.44 18.32
CA ASN A 662 -29.94 -11.63 19.76
C ASN A 662 -30.14 -10.36 20.61
N VAL A 663 -30.37 -9.19 20.01
CA VAL A 663 -30.51 -7.90 20.73
C VAL A 663 -31.62 -7.92 21.80
N GLY A 664 -32.67 -8.73 21.61
CA GLY A 664 -33.74 -8.90 22.58
C GLY A 664 -33.30 -9.51 23.92
N LEU A 665 -32.13 -10.16 23.98
CA LEU A 665 -31.55 -10.66 25.22
C LEU A 665 -31.15 -9.54 26.18
N LEU A 666 -30.79 -8.36 25.65
CA LEU A 666 -30.41 -7.19 26.43
C LEU A 666 -31.59 -6.58 27.22
N GLY A 667 -32.82 -6.96 26.89
CA GLY A 667 -34.06 -6.51 27.54
C GLY A 667 -34.59 -7.44 28.64
N GLY A 668 -33.81 -8.44 29.09
CA GLY A 668 -34.22 -9.46 30.06
C GLY A 668 -34.76 -8.93 31.40
N ARG A 669 -35.35 -9.83 32.21
CA ARG A 669 -36.04 -9.55 33.50
C ARG A 669 -35.27 -8.66 34.50
N ALA A 670 -33.95 -8.49 34.34
CA ALA A 670 -33.08 -7.70 35.20
C ALA A 670 -33.04 -6.18 34.91
N SER A 671 -33.62 -5.69 33.80
CA SER A 671 -33.59 -4.25 33.47
C SER A 671 -34.55 -3.44 34.36
N ARG A 672 -33.99 -2.65 35.30
CA ARG A 672 -34.73 -1.80 36.24
C ARG A 672 -35.49 -0.62 35.59
N PHE A 673 -35.12 -0.21 34.38
CA PHE A 673 -35.71 0.96 33.71
C PHE A 673 -36.72 0.56 32.62
N VAL A 674 -37.94 1.09 32.71
CA VAL A 674 -39.02 0.85 31.73
C VAL A 674 -38.63 1.30 30.32
N VAL A 675 -37.91 2.43 30.22
CA VAL A 675 -37.44 3.01 28.95
C VAL A 675 -36.48 2.08 28.21
N TRP A 676 -35.56 1.41 28.93
CA TRP A 676 -34.62 0.45 28.35
C TRP A 676 -35.34 -0.80 27.81
N ARG A 677 -36.30 -1.33 28.56
CA ARG A 677 -37.13 -2.48 28.12
C ARG A 677 -37.95 -2.14 26.88
N LEU A 678 -38.53 -0.94 26.83
CA LEU A 678 -39.31 -0.48 25.68
C LEU A 678 -38.42 -0.36 24.43
N ALA A 679 -37.25 0.28 24.55
CA ALA A 679 -36.31 0.47 23.46
C ALA A 679 -35.76 -0.87 22.92
N THR A 680 -35.29 -1.74 23.81
CA THR A 680 -34.73 -3.06 23.43
C THR A 680 -35.79 -3.97 22.78
N ALA A 681 -37.03 -3.99 23.27
CA ALA A 681 -38.12 -4.73 22.66
C ALA A 681 -38.49 -4.20 21.26
N TYR A 682 -38.48 -2.86 21.10
CA TYR A 682 -38.73 -2.24 19.81
C TYR A 682 -37.65 -2.61 18.77
N VAL A 683 -36.38 -2.51 19.16
CA VAL A 683 -35.23 -2.88 18.31
C VAL A 683 -35.27 -4.37 17.93
N ALA A 684 -35.65 -5.24 18.87
CA ALA A 684 -35.76 -6.68 18.64
C ALA A 684 -36.92 -7.09 17.72
N SER A 685 -38.01 -6.31 17.70
CA SER A 685 -39.17 -6.59 16.84
C SER A 685 -38.96 -6.15 15.38
N HIS A 686 -38.14 -5.12 15.14
CA HIS A 686 -37.88 -4.56 13.81
C HIS A 686 -36.52 -4.97 13.24
N ARG A 687 -36.20 -6.28 13.29
CA ARG A 687 -34.87 -6.85 12.97
C ARG A 687 -34.24 -6.36 11.68
N PHE A 688 -35.02 -6.22 10.60
CA PHE A 688 -34.48 -5.76 9.31
C PHE A 688 -33.97 -4.32 9.39
N ARG A 689 -34.78 -3.42 9.97
CA ARG A 689 -34.40 -2.02 10.18
C ARG A 689 -33.19 -1.94 11.10
N THR A 690 -33.27 -2.61 12.25
CA THR A 690 -32.18 -2.71 13.23
C THR A 690 -30.88 -3.18 12.56
N GLY A 691 -30.94 -4.23 11.74
CA GLY A 691 -29.80 -4.77 11.02
C GLY A 691 -29.19 -3.77 10.05
N VAL A 692 -30.00 -3.09 9.24
CA VAL A 692 -29.52 -2.05 8.30
C VAL A 692 -28.87 -0.89 9.08
N THR A 693 -29.47 -0.43 10.18
CA THR A 693 -28.91 0.65 10.99
C THR A 693 -27.58 0.26 11.66
N LEU A 694 -27.51 -0.95 12.22
CA LEU A 694 -26.28 -1.49 12.81
C LEU A 694 -25.17 -1.59 11.76
N ALA A 695 -25.51 -2.12 10.58
CA ALA A 695 -24.57 -2.25 9.48
C ALA A 695 -24.05 -0.87 9.04
N MET A 696 -24.89 0.15 8.93
CA MET A 696 -24.45 1.50 8.56
C MET A 696 -23.47 2.11 9.55
N PHE A 697 -23.77 2.07 10.85
CA PHE A 697 -22.81 2.52 11.88
C PHE A 697 -21.52 1.72 11.83
N SER A 698 -21.63 0.40 11.72
CA SER A 698 -20.47 -0.48 11.70
C SER A 698 -19.58 -0.21 10.50
N VAL A 699 -20.12 -0.08 9.28
CA VAL A 699 -19.33 0.20 8.07
C VAL A 699 -18.51 1.49 8.20
N VAL A 700 -19.13 2.55 8.71
CA VAL A 700 -18.45 3.84 8.92
C VAL A 700 -17.30 3.65 9.90
N VAL A 701 -17.57 3.02 11.06
CA VAL A 701 -16.54 2.82 12.09
C VAL A 701 -15.46 1.82 11.65
N VAL A 702 -15.79 0.81 10.83
CA VAL A 702 -14.79 -0.07 10.17
C VAL A 702 -13.84 0.77 9.34
N SER A 703 -14.37 1.65 8.49
CA SER A 703 -13.55 2.51 7.63
C SER A 703 -12.64 3.45 8.45
N LEU A 704 -13.18 4.08 9.50
CA LEU A 704 -12.40 4.94 10.39
C LEU A 704 -11.32 4.17 11.17
N THR A 705 -11.67 3.00 11.70
CA THR A 705 -10.74 2.15 12.45
C THR A 705 -9.63 1.63 11.54
N LEU A 706 -9.98 1.17 10.34
CA LEU A 706 -9.03 0.71 9.33
C LEU A 706 -8.06 1.84 8.95
N GLY A 707 -8.57 3.03 8.62
CA GLY A 707 -7.75 4.19 8.29
C GLY A 707 -6.85 4.62 9.45
N ALA A 708 -7.35 4.62 10.69
CA ALA A 708 -6.56 4.98 11.87
C ALA A 708 -5.44 3.95 12.16
N VAL A 709 -5.73 2.65 12.05
CA VAL A 709 -4.72 1.60 12.21
C VAL A 709 -3.68 1.66 11.11
N LEU A 710 -4.09 1.81 9.84
CA LEU A 710 -3.15 1.95 8.72
C LEU A 710 -2.26 3.18 8.89
N LEU A 711 -2.84 4.30 9.34
CA LEU A 711 -2.08 5.51 9.61
C LEU A 711 -1.09 5.31 10.75
N ALA A 712 -1.52 4.79 11.89
CA ALA A 712 -0.66 4.51 13.05
C ALA A 712 0.42 3.46 12.76
N SER A 713 0.10 2.45 11.95
CA SER A 713 1.06 1.44 11.47
C SER A 713 2.10 2.04 10.53
N THR A 714 1.69 2.97 9.66
CA THR A 714 2.62 3.70 8.77
C THR A 714 3.47 4.67 9.58
N ASP A 715 2.87 5.37 10.56
CA ASP A 715 3.60 6.23 11.48
C ASP A 715 4.62 5.40 12.27
N LEU A 716 4.26 4.24 12.80
CA LEU A 716 5.28 3.41 13.45
C LEU A 716 6.38 2.99 12.45
N ALA A 717 6.04 2.60 11.22
CA ALA A 717 7.03 2.19 10.24
C ALA A 717 7.99 3.34 9.84
N TYR A 718 7.52 4.58 9.75
CA TYR A 718 8.26 5.68 9.10
C TYR A 718 8.35 7.01 9.89
N ALA A 719 7.79 7.12 11.10
CA ALA A 719 7.66 8.41 11.80
C ALA A 719 8.91 8.89 12.52
N ASP A 720 9.75 7.98 13.02
CA ASP A 720 10.85 8.40 13.89
C ASP A 720 12.16 8.44 13.12
N ALA A 721 12.45 9.63 12.58
CA ALA A 721 13.71 9.89 11.89
C ALA A 721 14.91 9.53 12.77
N ARG A 722 14.79 9.61 14.10
CA ARG A 722 15.83 9.17 15.03
C ARG A 722 16.00 7.65 15.03
N VAL A 723 14.93 6.87 14.93
CA VAL A 723 15.00 5.40 14.83
C VAL A 723 15.61 4.99 13.50
N LEU A 724 15.19 5.61 12.40
CA LEU A 724 15.75 5.39 11.06
C LEU A 724 17.23 5.82 10.97
N ALA A 725 17.64 6.84 11.74
CA ALA A 725 19.01 7.31 11.80
C ALA A 725 19.87 6.60 12.88
N GLY A 726 19.28 5.76 13.72
CA GLY A 726 19.94 5.14 14.87
C GLY A 726 20.37 6.11 15.99
N GLY A 727 19.73 7.28 16.05
CA GLY A 727 20.03 8.36 16.99
C GLY A 727 21.12 9.32 16.55
N TRP A 728 21.62 9.21 15.32
CA TRP A 728 22.65 10.08 14.77
C TRP A 728 22.05 11.17 13.88
N ASP A 729 22.65 12.35 13.83
CA ASP A 729 22.14 13.46 13.01
C ASP A 729 22.94 13.65 11.72
N ILE A 730 24.21 13.26 11.74
CA ILE A 730 25.18 13.47 10.66
C ILE A 730 25.95 12.17 10.42
N ARG A 731 26.20 11.87 9.14
CA ARG A 731 27.07 10.78 8.69
C ARG A 731 28.26 11.38 7.95
N ALA A 732 29.45 10.85 8.21
CA ALA A 732 30.70 11.22 7.56
C ALA A 732 31.40 9.97 7.02
N GLU A 733 31.55 9.83 5.71
CA GLU A 733 32.16 8.67 5.07
C GLU A 733 33.50 9.04 4.45
N ALA A 734 34.54 8.24 4.69
CA ALA A 734 35.88 8.49 4.15
C ALA A 734 36.08 7.73 2.82
N ASP A 735 36.64 8.40 1.81
CA ASP A 735 36.72 7.84 0.46
C ASP A 735 37.82 6.78 0.29
N ASN A 736 38.98 6.91 0.96
CA ASN A 736 40.08 5.94 0.89
C ASN A 736 40.99 5.98 2.15
N GLY A 737 41.12 4.86 2.86
CA GLY A 737 42.20 4.66 3.85
C GLY A 737 41.85 4.96 5.31
N ALA A 738 42.85 4.81 6.19
CA ALA A 738 42.74 5.02 7.63
C ALA A 738 42.57 6.51 7.93
N ALA A 739 41.34 6.99 7.84
CA ALA A 739 41.02 8.37 8.14
C ALA A 739 41.15 8.62 9.66
N ALA A 740 41.63 9.81 10.04
CA ALA A 740 41.81 10.20 11.44
C ALA A 740 40.51 10.01 12.25
N PRO A 741 40.56 9.70 13.55
CA PRO A 741 39.36 9.58 14.37
C PRO A 741 38.42 10.77 14.20
N LEU A 742 37.10 10.51 14.12
CA LEU A 742 36.09 11.56 13.91
C LEU A 742 36.13 12.62 15.03
N SER A 743 36.54 12.23 16.24
CA SER A 743 36.76 13.13 17.38
C SER A 743 37.82 14.20 17.11
N ASP A 744 38.87 13.89 16.35
CA ASP A 744 39.89 14.86 15.94
C ASP A 744 39.37 15.80 14.85
N LEU A 745 38.49 15.30 13.97
CA LEU A 745 37.81 16.13 12.98
C LEU A 745 36.89 17.17 13.65
N VAL A 746 36.05 16.73 14.59
CA VAL A 746 35.13 17.59 15.34
C VAL A 746 35.88 18.70 16.08
N ARG A 747 37.06 18.37 16.64
CA ARG A 747 37.95 19.35 17.29
C ARG A 747 38.51 20.37 16.30
N ARG A 748 39.04 19.92 15.15
CA ARG A 748 39.60 20.80 14.11
C ARG A 748 38.54 21.70 13.46
N ALA A 749 37.33 21.19 13.30
CA ALA A 749 36.19 21.93 12.76
C ALA A 749 35.62 22.98 13.73
N GLY A 750 36.03 22.99 15.00
CA GLY A 750 35.56 23.98 15.99
C GLY A 750 34.13 23.77 16.51
N VAL A 751 33.50 22.64 16.21
CA VAL A 751 32.07 22.37 16.51
C VAL A 751 31.83 21.54 17.78
N LEU A 752 32.86 21.34 18.62
CA LEU A 752 32.74 20.65 19.92
C LEU A 752 31.56 21.14 20.82
N PRO A 753 31.26 22.45 20.92
CA PRO A 753 30.13 22.94 21.71
C PRO A 753 28.76 22.54 21.16
N GLU A 754 28.68 22.10 19.91
CA GLU A 754 27.46 21.71 19.21
C GLU A 754 27.30 20.18 19.11
N VAL A 755 28.36 19.42 19.37
CA VAL A 755 28.38 17.95 19.30
C VAL A 755 28.14 17.29 20.66
N GLU A 756 27.16 16.39 20.71
CA GLU A 756 26.82 15.58 21.88
C GLU A 756 27.60 14.26 21.93
N ALA A 757 27.71 13.56 20.80
CA ALA A 757 28.38 12.27 20.71
C ALA A 757 28.98 12.02 19.32
N THR A 758 30.04 11.20 19.27
CA THR A 758 30.66 10.69 18.06
C THR A 758 30.67 9.16 18.07
N GLY A 759 30.83 8.55 16.90
CA GLY A 759 31.06 7.11 16.79
C GLY A 759 31.52 6.73 15.39
N SER A 760 32.10 5.55 15.25
CA SER A 760 32.43 4.99 13.95
C SER A 760 31.93 3.56 13.80
N SER A 761 31.55 3.22 12.57
CA SER A 761 31.22 1.86 12.19
C SER A 761 31.90 1.48 10.87
N SER A 762 32.04 0.18 10.64
CA SER A 762 32.59 -0.36 9.40
C SER A 762 31.84 -1.65 9.05
N ALA A 763 31.31 -1.70 7.84
CA ALA A 763 30.56 -2.85 7.38
C ALA A 763 31.46 -3.85 6.63
N VAL A 764 31.31 -5.13 6.95
CA VAL A 764 32.02 -6.23 6.33
C VAL A 764 31.02 -7.31 5.92
N ARG A 765 31.14 -7.82 4.71
CA ARG A 765 30.37 -8.98 4.27
C ARG A 765 30.99 -10.25 4.84
N VAL A 766 30.18 -11.07 5.48
CA VAL A 766 30.60 -12.28 6.17
C VAL A 766 29.66 -13.44 5.87
N GLU A 767 30.07 -14.64 6.23
CA GLU A 767 29.15 -15.76 6.41
C GLU A 767 28.98 -16.06 7.89
N ALA A 768 27.74 -16.29 8.32
CA ALA A 768 27.43 -16.67 9.69
C ALA A 768 26.66 -18.00 9.75
N VAL A 769 26.89 -18.79 10.78
CA VAL A 769 26.14 -20.02 11.08
C VAL A 769 25.72 -20.03 12.54
N GLN A 770 24.50 -20.49 12.79
CA GLN A 770 23.97 -20.79 14.12
C GLN A 770 24.05 -22.30 14.34
N PRO A 771 25.01 -22.81 15.14
CA PRO A 771 25.24 -24.25 15.27
C PRO A 771 24.07 -25.01 15.89
N ALA A 772 23.32 -24.36 16.78
CA ALA A 772 22.18 -24.95 17.47
C ALA A 772 20.87 -24.94 16.65
N ALA A 773 20.88 -24.38 15.43
CA ALA A 773 19.69 -24.34 14.58
C ALA A 773 19.44 -25.69 13.90
N PRO A 774 18.16 -26.08 13.65
CA PRO A 774 17.83 -27.33 12.96
C PRO A 774 18.49 -27.46 11.57
N ASP A 775 18.65 -26.32 10.87
CA ASP A 775 19.34 -26.19 9.58
C ASP A 775 20.63 -25.37 9.73
N ALA A 776 21.58 -25.89 10.51
CA ALA A 776 22.88 -25.27 10.73
C ALA A 776 23.70 -25.22 9.42
N ARG A 777 23.68 -24.07 8.75
CA ARG A 777 24.47 -23.80 7.54
C ARG A 777 25.03 -22.38 7.55
N TRP A 778 26.19 -22.22 6.92
CA TRP A 778 26.76 -20.90 6.63
C TRP A 778 25.84 -20.11 5.72
N ARG A 779 25.50 -18.88 6.11
CA ARG A 779 24.65 -17.96 5.37
C ARG A 779 25.36 -16.62 5.25
N ALA A 780 25.44 -16.09 4.03
CA ALA A 780 25.97 -14.75 3.80
C ALA A 780 25.13 -13.69 4.54
N THR A 781 25.78 -12.74 5.18
CA THR A 781 25.16 -11.61 5.89
C THR A 781 26.16 -10.46 6.01
N ASN A 782 25.72 -9.33 6.54
CA ASN A 782 26.56 -8.18 6.82
C ASN A 782 26.88 -8.17 8.32
N LEU A 783 28.15 -7.95 8.64
CA LEU A 783 28.62 -7.69 9.98
C LEU A 783 29.09 -6.23 10.05
N VAL A 784 28.55 -5.48 11.00
CA VAL A 784 28.92 -4.10 11.26
C VAL A 784 29.80 -4.08 12.51
N ALA A 785 31.08 -3.77 12.30
CA ALA A 785 32.03 -3.50 13.36
C ALA A 785 31.79 -2.08 13.88
N VAL A 786 31.60 -1.90 15.18
CA VAL A 786 31.41 -0.59 15.81
C VAL A 786 32.52 -0.31 16.81
N ASP A 787 32.90 0.95 16.99
CA ASP A 787 33.77 1.36 18.09
C ASP A 787 32.97 1.54 19.40
N ALA A 788 33.70 1.73 20.51
CA ALA A 788 33.09 1.89 21.83
C ALA A 788 32.29 3.20 21.95
N GLU A 789 32.68 4.26 21.24
CA GLU A 789 31.96 5.54 21.23
C GLU A 789 30.60 5.39 20.53
N PHE A 790 30.58 4.71 19.37
CA PHE A 790 29.38 4.37 18.64
C PHE A 790 28.45 3.52 19.49
N ALA A 791 28.96 2.44 20.10
CA ALA A 791 28.15 1.55 20.91
C ALA A 791 27.55 2.26 22.13
N ARG A 792 28.23 3.24 22.74
CA ARG A 792 27.68 4.02 23.86
C ARG A 792 26.76 5.17 23.42
N GLY A 793 27.00 5.72 22.23
CA GLY A 793 26.24 6.82 21.65
C GLY A 793 24.97 6.39 20.91
N ALA A 794 24.92 5.14 20.42
CA ALA A 794 23.81 4.60 19.64
C ALA A 794 22.50 4.62 20.44
N GLN A 795 21.44 5.15 19.84
CA GLN A 795 20.07 5.11 20.39
C GLN A 795 19.18 4.18 19.55
N VAL A 796 19.78 3.17 18.93
CA VAL A 796 19.04 2.18 18.13
C VAL A 796 18.22 1.32 19.08
N GLN A 797 16.91 1.26 18.86
CA GLN A 797 16.00 0.49 19.70
C GLN A 797 16.35 -1.01 19.69
N VAL A 798 16.45 -1.60 20.88
CA VAL A 798 16.62 -3.04 21.08
C VAL A 798 15.24 -3.63 21.37
N GLU A 799 14.74 -4.46 20.46
CA GLU A 799 13.41 -5.08 20.56
C GLU A 799 13.36 -6.24 21.56
N ALA A 800 14.50 -6.90 21.78
CA ALA A 800 14.57 -8.04 22.68
C ALA A 800 15.95 -8.13 23.33
N ALA A 801 15.97 -8.30 24.65
CA ALA A 801 17.15 -8.43 25.48
C ALA A 801 16.98 -9.61 26.46
N PRO A 802 18.07 -10.12 27.07
CA PRO A 802 18.04 -11.25 27.97
C PRO A 802 17.21 -10.93 29.22
N THR A 803 16.52 -11.93 29.76
CA THR A 803 15.64 -11.76 30.93
C THR A 803 16.42 -11.21 32.13
N GLY A 804 16.11 -9.99 32.58
CA GLY A 804 16.78 -9.31 33.69
C GLY A 804 17.79 -8.22 33.29
N GLU A 805 18.12 -8.07 31.99
CA GLU A 805 18.87 -6.92 31.48
C GLU A 805 17.94 -5.88 30.84
N SER A 806 18.19 -4.59 31.06
CA SER A 806 17.46 -3.51 30.39
C SER A 806 17.92 -3.39 28.93
N PRO A 807 17.00 -3.25 27.94
CA PRO A 807 17.33 -3.05 26.53
C PRO A 807 18.31 -1.89 26.27
N ASP A 808 18.27 -0.85 27.10
CA ASP A 808 19.16 0.32 26.98
C ASP A 808 20.63 -0.01 27.30
N ARG A 809 20.88 -1.08 28.06
CA ARG A 809 22.23 -1.48 28.48
C ARG A 809 22.89 -2.44 27.49
N THR A 810 22.13 -3.04 26.57
CA THR A 810 22.64 -4.07 25.65
C THR A 810 23.68 -3.53 24.68
N TRP A 811 23.55 -2.25 24.27
CA TRP A 811 24.56 -1.54 23.48
C TRP A 811 25.86 -1.30 24.25
N ALA A 812 25.79 -0.94 25.53
CA ALA A 812 26.96 -0.87 26.40
C ALA A 812 27.62 -2.24 26.60
N THR A 813 26.84 -3.32 26.69
CA THR A 813 27.37 -4.70 26.77
C THR A 813 28.20 -5.08 25.54
N VAL A 814 27.82 -4.64 24.33
CA VAL A 814 28.64 -4.85 23.11
C VAL A 814 29.96 -4.09 23.18
N ALA A 815 29.98 -2.90 23.79
CA ALA A 815 31.19 -2.12 23.98
C ALA A 815 32.14 -2.76 25.01
N ASP A 816 31.59 -3.25 26.12
CA ASP A 816 32.36 -3.63 27.31
C ASP A 816 32.71 -5.13 27.37
N ARG A 817 31.91 -6.02 26.75
CA ARG A 817 32.11 -7.49 26.79
C ARG A 817 32.66 -8.02 25.45
N PRO A 818 33.91 -8.48 25.39
CA PRO A 818 34.47 -9.11 24.19
C PRO A 818 33.63 -10.33 23.76
N GLY A 819 33.36 -10.45 22.46
CA GLY A 819 32.55 -11.55 21.91
C GLY A 819 31.04 -11.32 21.96
N ALA A 820 30.54 -10.25 22.60
CA ALA A 820 29.12 -9.89 22.55
C ALA A 820 28.74 -9.24 21.21
N ALA A 821 27.55 -9.58 20.71
CA ALA A 821 27.01 -9.04 19.47
C ALA A 821 25.50 -8.77 19.59
N LEU A 822 25.00 -7.86 18.77
CA LEU A 822 23.58 -7.66 18.51
C LEU A 822 23.24 -8.20 17.12
N VAL A 823 21.99 -8.62 16.94
CA VAL A 823 21.52 -9.10 15.63
C VAL A 823 20.30 -8.33 15.19
N GLY A 824 20.29 -7.95 13.91
CA GLY A 824 19.13 -7.39 13.23
C GLY A 824 17.88 -8.26 13.34
N ALA A 825 16.75 -7.69 13.75
CA ALA A 825 15.47 -8.40 13.78
C ALA A 825 15.10 -8.98 12.41
N ALA A 826 15.50 -8.36 11.29
CA ALA A 826 15.25 -8.89 9.95
C ALA A 826 15.99 -10.21 9.67
N LEU A 827 17.15 -10.43 10.30
CA LEU A 827 17.89 -11.69 10.17
C LEU A 827 17.24 -12.84 10.95
N VAL A 828 16.36 -12.51 11.90
CA VAL A 828 15.95 -13.41 12.96
C VAL A 828 14.44 -13.66 12.99
N ARG A 829 13.63 -12.75 12.44
CA ARG A 829 12.16 -12.76 12.48
C ARG A 829 11.50 -12.61 11.10
N ALA A 830 12.14 -13.05 10.02
CA ALA A 830 11.57 -12.93 8.66
C ALA A 830 10.13 -13.49 8.53
N ALA A 831 9.36 -12.98 7.57
CA ALA A 831 7.93 -13.29 7.39
C ALA A 831 7.67 -14.80 7.27
N GLY A 832 7.30 -15.42 8.41
CA GLY A 832 7.16 -16.87 8.59
C GLY A 832 8.36 -17.51 9.29
N ALA A 833 8.11 -18.34 10.32
CA ALA A 833 9.14 -19.01 11.12
C ALA A 833 10.17 -19.82 10.30
N SER A 834 9.82 -20.23 9.08
CA SER A 834 10.66 -20.97 8.13
C SER A 834 11.63 -20.10 7.32
N ALA A 835 11.46 -18.76 7.32
CA ALA A 835 12.21 -17.82 6.49
C ALA A 835 13.33 -17.08 7.24
N ALA A 836 13.37 -17.16 8.58
CA ALA A 836 14.40 -16.50 9.37
C ALA A 836 15.81 -17.02 9.00
N ARG A 837 16.77 -16.10 8.85
CA ARG A 837 18.16 -16.49 8.57
C ARG A 837 18.78 -17.20 9.77
N PHE A 838 18.49 -16.72 10.98
CA PHE A 838 18.93 -17.29 12.26
C PHE A 838 17.72 -17.38 13.20
N PRO A 839 17.04 -18.54 13.27
CA PRO A 839 15.83 -18.68 14.10
C PRO A 839 16.14 -18.50 15.60
N VAL A 840 15.32 -17.72 16.30
CA VAL A 840 15.34 -17.66 17.78
C VAL A 840 14.62 -18.90 18.33
N PRO A 841 15.12 -19.52 19.41
CA PRO A 841 14.36 -20.51 20.16
C PRO A 841 12.99 -19.95 20.58
N ALA A 842 11.91 -20.71 20.36
CA ALA A 842 10.56 -20.28 20.72
C ALA A 842 10.37 -20.28 22.24
N GLY A 843 10.01 -19.12 22.82
CA GLY A 843 9.70 -18.94 24.24
C GLY A 843 9.44 -17.47 24.58
N ASP A 844 8.72 -17.21 25.68
CA ASP A 844 8.46 -15.86 26.21
C ASP A 844 9.73 -15.25 26.82
N GLY A 845 10.68 -14.87 25.97
CA GLY A 845 11.95 -14.24 26.37
C GLY A 845 13.06 -14.49 25.35
N PHE A 846 13.91 -13.48 25.12
CA PHE A 846 15.09 -13.66 24.29
C PHE A 846 16.17 -14.40 25.06
N THR A 847 16.57 -15.57 24.58
CA THR A 847 17.73 -16.32 25.10
C THR A 847 18.96 -16.04 24.24
N PRO A 848 20.09 -15.62 24.84
CA PRO A 848 21.33 -15.46 24.09
C PRO A 848 21.72 -16.73 23.36
N PHE A 849 22.18 -16.58 22.12
CA PHE A 849 22.63 -17.71 21.30
C PHE A 849 23.91 -17.37 20.56
N VAL A 850 24.63 -18.40 20.14
CA VAL A 850 25.95 -18.26 19.52
C VAL A 850 25.85 -18.27 18.00
N LEU A 851 26.52 -17.31 17.38
CA LEU A 851 26.81 -17.27 15.95
C LEU A 851 28.31 -17.45 15.74
N TRP A 852 28.68 -18.32 14.80
CA TRP A 852 30.03 -18.37 14.27
C TRP A 852 30.07 -17.58 12.98
N VAL A 853 31.01 -16.65 12.86
CA VAL A 853 31.12 -15.75 11.72
C VAL A 853 32.49 -15.89 11.07
N ARG A 854 32.54 -15.93 9.74
CA ARG A 854 33.79 -15.99 8.97
C ARG A 854 33.82 -14.93 7.87
N ASP A 855 34.98 -14.33 7.63
CA ASP A 855 35.18 -13.45 6.47
C ASP A 855 35.19 -14.32 5.20
N THR A 856 34.54 -13.84 4.14
CA THR A 856 34.50 -14.53 2.84
C THR A 856 35.73 -14.27 1.99
N ARG A 857 36.55 -13.27 2.35
CA ARG A 857 37.71 -12.80 1.58
C ARG A 857 39.01 -13.45 1.99
N GLU A 858 39.10 -13.90 3.24
CA GLU A 858 40.32 -14.51 3.79
C GLU A 858 39.97 -15.84 4.47
N PRO A 859 40.77 -16.91 4.26
CA PRO A 859 40.57 -18.20 4.92
C PRO A 859 41.06 -18.16 6.39
N ARG A 860 40.55 -17.22 7.19
CA ARG A 860 40.83 -17.08 8.62
C ARG A 860 39.87 -17.92 9.47
N ALA A 861 40.25 -18.18 10.72
CA ALA A 861 39.40 -18.88 11.69
C ALA A 861 38.10 -18.11 11.96
N ALA A 862 37.00 -18.86 12.11
CA ALA A 862 35.70 -18.27 12.42
C ALA A 862 35.68 -17.67 13.84
N VAL A 863 35.05 -16.51 13.99
CA VAL A 863 34.88 -15.79 15.25
C VAL A 863 33.60 -16.23 15.92
N ARG A 864 33.69 -16.55 17.21
CA ARG A 864 32.52 -16.85 18.05
C ARG A 864 31.92 -15.53 18.55
N LEU A 865 30.68 -15.25 18.17
CA LEU A 865 29.89 -14.13 18.66
C LEU A 865 28.69 -14.65 19.45
N GLU A 866 28.47 -14.07 20.62
CA GLU A 866 27.30 -14.34 21.46
C GLU A 866 26.29 -13.22 21.26
N VAL A 867 25.13 -13.57 20.70
CA VAL A 867 24.07 -12.61 20.45
C VAL A 867 23.37 -12.30 21.77
N VAL A 868 23.57 -11.09 22.28
CA VAL A 868 23.03 -10.61 23.56
C VAL A 868 21.78 -9.76 23.37
N GLY A 869 21.33 -9.50 22.14
CA GLY A 869 20.07 -8.80 21.90
C GLY A 869 19.70 -8.70 20.42
N VAL A 870 18.43 -8.33 20.19
CA VAL A 870 17.86 -8.13 18.86
C VAL A 870 17.55 -6.65 18.65
N ILE A 871 18.21 -6.04 17.68
CA ILE A 871 17.99 -4.63 17.30
C ILE A 871 16.86 -4.50 16.27
N ASP A 872 16.18 -3.36 16.30
CA ASP A 872 14.99 -3.12 15.48
C ASP A 872 15.23 -3.27 13.98
N ALA A 873 14.30 -3.94 13.29
CA ALA A 873 14.39 -4.17 11.85
C ALA A 873 14.39 -2.87 11.02
N ARG A 874 13.75 -1.81 11.54
CA ARG A 874 13.59 -0.50 10.87
C ARG A 874 14.86 0.35 10.92
N GLY A 875 15.77 0.06 11.83
CA GLY A 875 17.02 0.80 11.98
C GLY A 875 18.04 0.45 10.89
N PRO A 876 19.09 1.26 10.70
CA PRO A 876 20.10 1.07 9.65
C PRO A 876 20.92 -0.22 9.82
N TYR A 877 20.79 -0.89 10.97
CA TYR A 877 21.47 -2.14 11.31
C TYR A 877 20.49 -3.32 11.46
N GLY A 878 19.21 -3.13 11.16
CA GLY A 878 18.14 -4.11 11.34
C GLY A 878 18.30 -5.40 10.53
N SER A 879 19.21 -5.41 9.55
CA SER A 879 19.58 -6.54 8.69
C SER A 879 21.03 -7.02 8.86
N ALA A 880 21.74 -6.56 9.89
CA ALA A 880 23.16 -6.86 10.11
C ALA A 880 23.42 -7.50 11.49
N ILE A 881 24.57 -8.15 11.63
CA ILE A 881 25.15 -8.53 12.93
C ILE A 881 26.03 -7.36 13.38
N VAL A 882 25.82 -6.81 14.56
CA VAL A 882 26.63 -5.71 15.09
C VAL A 882 27.55 -6.25 16.19
N ALA A 883 28.85 -6.00 16.09
CA ALA A 883 29.84 -6.43 17.08
C ALA A 883 30.91 -5.36 17.28
N SER A 884 31.58 -5.39 18.44
CA SER A 884 32.69 -4.48 18.71
C SER A 884 33.87 -4.77 17.77
N GLY A 885 34.42 -3.71 17.16
CA GLY A 885 35.62 -3.81 16.31
C GLY A 885 36.85 -4.33 17.05
N GLU A 886 36.93 -4.13 18.37
CA GLU A 886 37.98 -4.71 19.22
C GLU A 886 37.89 -6.24 19.27
N THR A 887 36.68 -6.79 19.39
CA THR A 887 36.44 -8.25 19.37
C THR A 887 36.97 -8.87 18.07
N LEU A 888 36.74 -8.20 16.94
CA LEU A 888 37.19 -8.68 15.63
C LEU A 888 38.71 -8.56 15.49
N ARG A 889 39.31 -7.46 15.95
CA ARG A 889 40.78 -7.30 15.95
C ARG A 889 41.47 -8.35 16.81
N GLN A 890 40.94 -8.67 17.98
CA GLN A 890 41.48 -9.72 18.86
C GLN A 890 41.43 -11.10 18.20
N ALA A 891 40.42 -11.35 17.36
CA ALA A 891 40.32 -12.55 16.56
C ALA A 891 41.19 -12.54 15.29
N GLY A 892 42.05 -11.53 15.12
CA GLY A 892 42.97 -11.40 14.01
C GLY A 892 42.32 -10.90 12.72
N TRP A 893 41.12 -10.31 12.76
CA TRP A 893 40.48 -9.70 11.60
C TRP A 893 40.90 -8.23 11.45
N SER A 894 41.44 -7.90 10.29
CA SER A 894 41.66 -6.52 9.85
C SER A 894 40.37 -6.00 9.23
N VAL A 895 39.57 -5.28 10.01
CA VAL A 895 38.35 -4.63 9.51
C VAL A 895 38.77 -3.58 8.46
N PRO A 896 38.26 -3.64 7.20
CA PRO A 896 38.72 -2.83 6.08
C PRO A 896 38.57 -1.32 6.28
N LEU A 897 39.39 -0.56 5.54
CA LEU A 897 39.63 0.89 5.60
C LEU A 897 38.47 1.79 5.07
N ARG A 898 37.21 1.49 5.41
CA ARG A 898 36.07 2.38 5.15
C ARG A 898 35.24 2.53 6.42
N SER A 899 35.68 3.44 7.30
CA SER A 899 34.95 3.80 8.51
C SER A 899 33.91 4.89 8.19
N THR A 900 32.65 4.58 8.46
CA THR A 900 31.58 5.58 8.49
C THR A 900 31.54 6.19 9.88
N GLY A 901 31.84 7.48 9.98
CA GLY A 901 31.69 8.28 11.18
C GLY A 901 30.25 8.77 11.35
N PHE A 902 29.81 8.90 12.59
CA PHE A 902 28.51 9.43 12.96
C PHE A 902 28.66 10.51 14.03
N VAL A 903 27.88 11.58 13.90
CA VAL A 903 27.85 12.70 14.87
C VAL A 903 26.41 12.94 15.29
N ARG A 904 26.20 13.04 16.61
CA ARG A 904 24.96 13.53 17.20
C ARG A 904 25.18 14.96 17.67
N THR A 905 24.26 15.83 17.28
CA THR A 905 24.26 17.25 17.66
C THR A 905 23.44 17.48 18.92
N ARG A 906 23.78 18.53 19.67
CA ARG A 906 22.97 18.98 20.81
C ARG A 906 21.63 19.53 20.29
N PRO A 907 20.53 19.48 21.07
CA PRO A 907 19.20 19.87 20.60
C PRO A 907 19.04 21.29 20.01
N ASN A 908 19.94 22.22 20.36
CA ASN A 908 19.91 23.61 19.88
C ASN A 908 20.87 23.88 18.72
N ALA A 909 21.66 22.90 18.30
CA ALA A 909 22.58 23.03 17.16
C ALA A 909 21.86 22.59 15.87
N ASP A 910 22.17 23.25 14.76
CA ASP A 910 21.66 22.84 13.45
C ASP A 910 22.56 21.72 12.87
N PRO A 911 22.04 20.49 12.65
CA PRO A 911 22.81 19.41 12.05
C PRO A 911 23.42 19.78 10.69
N ARG A 912 22.77 20.67 9.92
CA ARG A 912 23.28 21.10 8.61
C ARG A 912 24.52 21.98 8.75
N SER A 913 24.53 22.91 9.71
CA SER A 913 25.69 23.77 9.96
C SER A 913 26.89 22.97 10.48
N VAL A 914 26.64 22.00 11.37
CA VAL A 914 27.69 21.11 11.90
C VAL A 914 28.22 20.20 10.79
N ALA A 915 27.34 19.60 9.97
CA ALA A 915 27.76 18.76 8.84
C ALA A 915 28.61 19.56 7.84
N ALA A 916 28.20 20.79 7.54
CA ALA A 916 28.94 21.73 6.71
C ALA A 916 30.34 21.99 7.29
N ALA A 917 30.45 22.36 8.57
CA ALA A 917 31.74 22.65 9.20
C ALA A 917 32.68 21.43 9.19
N LEU A 918 32.15 20.22 9.41
CA LEU A 918 32.92 18.98 9.35
C LEU A 918 33.42 18.68 7.93
N ALA A 919 32.59 18.90 6.90
CA ALA A 919 33.00 18.74 5.50
C ALA A 919 34.14 19.70 5.12
N ALA A 920 34.08 20.95 5.59
CA ALA A 920 35.14 21.94 5.30
C ALA A 920 36.46 21.64 6.02
N ALA A 921 36.42 20.99 7.18
CA ALA A 921 37.61 20.64 7.94
C ALA A 921 38.37 19.42 7.38
N ASP A 922 37.68 18.56 6.61
CA ASP A 922 38.30 17.42 5.93
C ASP A 922 37.57 17.12 4.61
N PRO A 923 38.03 17.72 3.49
CA PRO A 923 37.56 17.46 2.15
C PRO A 923 37.54 15.98 1.74
N SER A 924 38.36 15.13 2.35
CA SER A 924 38.44 13.69 2.01
C SER A 924 37.29 12.85 2.57
N ARG A 925 36.35 13.50 3.28
CA ARG A 925 35.14 12.89 3.84
C ARG A 925 33.88 13.48 3.23
N THR A 926 33.02 12.61 2.74
CA THR A 926 31.64 12.96 2.40
C THR A 926 30.83 13.08 3.68
N VAL A 927 30.46 14.30 4.08
CA VAL A 927 29.64 14.57 5.28
C VAL A 927 28.24 15.01 4.89
N GLN A 928 27.22 14.34 5.42
CA GLN A 928 25.81 14.57 5.09
C GLN A 928 24.93 14.56 6.34
N SER A 929 23.87 15.37 6.33
CA SER A 929 22.83 15.29 7.36
C SER A 929 21.89 14.13 7.06
N ILE A 930 21.65 13.27 8.06
CA ILE A 930 20.70 12.16 7.93
C ILE A 930 19.26 12.70 7.80
N ALA A 931 19.01 13.94 8.23
CA ALA A 931 17.72 14.58 8.03
C ALA A 931 17.39 14.83 6.55
N ASP A 932 18.40 15.10 5.73
CA ASP A 932 18.25 15.32 4.29
C ASP A 932 18.02 13.99 3.54
N ASP A 933 18.69 12.91 3.97
CA ASP A 933 18.43 11.55 3.45
C ASP A 933 16.97 11.10 3.69
N LEU A 934 16.40 11.48 4.83
CA LEU A 934 15.05 11.10 5.23
C LEU A 934 13.95 12.03 4.69
N ARG A 935 14.28 13.07 3.90
CA ARG A 935 13.32 14.06 3.39
C ARG A 935 12.20 13.42 2.57
N LEU A 936 12.55 12.48 1.69
CA LEU A 936 11.61 11.78 0.80
C LEU A 936 10.66 10.88 1.60
N VAL A 937 11.19 10.17 2.59
CA VAL A 937 10.39 9.31 3.49
C VAL A 937 9.36 10.16 4.26
N ARG A 938 9.77 11.32 4.77
CA ARG A 938 8.86 12.25 5.47
C ARG A 938 7.79 12.83 4.54
N GLY A 939 8.16 13.18 3.31
CA GLY A 939 7.25 13.69 2.28
C GLY A 939 6.19 12.65 1.87
N ILE A 940 6.61 11.42 1.54
CA ILE A 940 5.71 10.31 1.21
C ILE A 940 4.77 10.00 2.38
N ARG A 941 5.29 10.00 3.61
CA ARG A 941 4.46 9.83 4.82
C ARG A 941 3.41 10.94 4.93
N GLY A 942 3.82 12.21 4.87
CA GLY A 942 2.91 13.35 5.00
C GLY A 942 1.81 13.34 3.93
N LEU A 943 2.19 12.97 2.70
CA LEU A 943 1.25 12.72 1.62
C LEU A 943 0.23 11.64 1.98
N LEU A 944 0.71 10.46 2.40
CA LEU A 944 -0.17 9.34 2.72
C LEU A 944 -1.12 9.70 3.87
N THR A 945 -0.61 10.37 4.90
CA THR A 945 -1.39 10.86 6.04
C THR A 945 -2.54 11.75 5.58
N LEU A 946 -2.27 12.76 4.75
CA LEU A 946 -3.29 13.70 4.29
C LEU A 946 -4.37 13.01 3.45
N VAL A 947 -3.96 12.16 2.52
CA VAL A 947 -4.90 11.48 1.63
C VAL A 947 -5.75 10.48 2.41
N LEU A 948 -5.15 9.66 3.29
CA LEU A 948 -5.90 8.72 4.14
C LEU A 948 -6.87 9.45 5.07
N GLN A 949 -6.46 10.55 5.68
CA GLN A 949 -7.35 11.39 6.49
C GLN A 949 -8.48 12.00 5.67
N GLY A 950 -8.20 12.42 4.43
CA GLY A 950 -9.21 12.87 3.47
C GLY A 950 -10.30 11.81 3.23
N PHE A 951 -9.90 10.57 2.94
CA PHE A 951 -10.84 9.45 2.76
C PHE A 951 -11.63 9.13 4.04
N MET A 952 -10.97 9.12 5.19
CA MET A 952 -11.67 8.95 6.49
C MET A 952 -12.69 10.06 6.72
N GLY A 953 -12.36 11.31 6.36
CA GLY A 953 -13.27 12.45 6.42
C GLY A 953 -14.50 12.26 5.54
N ILE A 954 -14.32 11.81 4.29
CA ILE A 954 -15.43 11.51 3.37
C ILE A 954 -16.32 10.38 3.91
N GLY A 955 -15.73 9.32 4.45
CA GLY A 955 -16.45 8.21 5.09
C GLY A 955 -17.24 8.65 6.33
N LEU A 956 -16.67 9.55 7.15
CA LEU A 956 -17.36 10.14 8.30
C LEU A 956 -18.55 10.99 7.86
N LEU A 957 -18.39 11.85 6.86
CA LEU A 957 -19.48 12.66 6.31
C LEU A 957 -20.63 11.78 5.80
N ALA A 958 -20.29 10.69 5.11
CA ALA A 958 -21.25 9.69 4.67
C ALA A 958 -22.03 9.10 5.86
N GLY A 959 -21.33 8.73 6.93
CA GLY A 959 -21.93 8.23 8.17
C GLY A 959 -22.86 9.24 8.85
N ILE A 960 -22.44 10.50 8.95
CA ILE A 960 -23.26 11.57 9.54
C ILE A 960 -24.56 11.76 8.74
N ALA A 961 -24.48 11.82 7.40
CA ALA A 961 -25.65 11.92 6.53
C ALA A 961 -26.60 10.73 6.70
N ALA A 962 -26.04 9.53 6.81
CA ALA A 962 -26.77 8.29 7.08
C ALA A 962 -27.56 8.34 8.39
N VAL A 963 -26.94 8.82 9.46
CA VAL A 963 -27.56 8.92 10.78
C VAL A 963 -28.60 10.04 10.84
N ALA A 964 -28.32 11.18 10.21
CA ALA A 964 -29.24 12.31 10.13
C ALA A 964 -30.55 11.91 9.45
N THR A 965 -30.47 11.20 8.32
CA THR A 965 -31.66 10.75 7.58
C THR A 965 -32.47 9.73 8.38
N LEU A 966 -31.83 8.77 9.05
CA LEU A 966 -32.49 7.81 9.95
C LEU A 966 -33.23 8.51 11.09
N SER A 967 -32.57 9.48 11.74
CA SER A 967 -33.09 10.20 12.90
C SER A 967 -34.31 11.05 12.55
N ALA A 968 -34.23 11.80 11.44
CA ALA A 968 -35.34 12.62 10.96
C ALA A 968 -36.59 11.77 10.63
N ARG A 969 -36.38 10.58 10.06
CA ARG A 969 -37.46 9.65 9.66
C ARG A 969 -38.11 8.92 10.83
N ALA A 970 -37.35 8.59 11.89
CA ALA A 970 -37.85 7.87 13.06
C ALA A 970 -39.07 8.54 13.73
N VAL A 971 -39.18 9.86 13.63
CA VAL A 971 -40.32 10.64 14.16
C VAL A 971 -41.59 10.49 13.32
N VAL A 972 -41.45 10.42 12.00
CA VAL A 972 -42.59 10.37 11.07
C VAL A 972 -43.26 9.00 11.13
N GLU A 973 -42.46 7.93 11.09
CA GLU A 973 -42.95 6.55 11.11
C GLU A 973 -43.69 6.16 12.39
N ARG A 974 -43.44 6.86 13.50
CA ARG A 974 -43.87 6.43 14.83
C ARG A 974 -44.93 7.33 15.46
N ARG A 975 -45.50 8.28 14.71
CA ARG A 975 -46.48 9.25 15.24
C ARG A 975 -47.62 8.58 16.00
N ARG A 976 -48.23 7.55 15.41
CA ARG A 976 -49.35 6.81 16.03
C ARG A 976 -48.93 6.05 17.28
N HIS A 977 -47.79 5.35 17.24
CA HIS A 977 -47.25 4.61 18.40
C HIS A 977 -46.89 5.55 19.56
N LEU A 978 -46.26 6.68 19.27
CA LEU A 978 -45.90 7.69 20.27
C LEU A 978 -47.16 8.35 20.86
N GLY A 979 -48.19 8.59 20.05
CA GLY A 979 -49.50 9.05 20.51
C GLY A 979 -50.17 8.09 21.49
N VAL A 980 -50.15 6.78 21.20
CA VAL A 980 -50.69 5.73 22.07
C VAL A 980 -49.90 5.59 23.37
N LEU A 981 -48.57 5.63 23.33
CA LEU A 981 -47.75 5.60 24.55
C LEU A 981 -48.07 6.80 25.45
N ARG A 982 -48.23 7.99 24.85
CA ARG A 982 -48.62 9.20 25.59
C ARG A 982 -50.04 9.14 26.15
N SER A 983 -50.98 8.46 25.49
CA SER A 983 -52.35 8.30 26.01
C SER A 983 -52.43 7.27 27.14
N ILE A 984 -51.51 6.31 27.21
CA ILE A 984 -51.39 5.33 28.31
C ILE A 984 -50.64 5.91 29.53
N GLY A 985 -50.11 7.15 29.44
CA GLY A 985 -49.51 7.87 30.56
C GLY A 985 -48.00 8.09 30.48
N PHE A 986 -47.34 7.78 29.36
CA PHE A 986 -45.92 8.12 29.20
C PHE A 986 -45.71 9.63 29.06
N SER A 987 -44.78 10.19 29.85
CA SER A 987 -44.38 11.60 29.76
C SER A 987 -43.59 11.90 28.49
N ALA A 988 -43.56 13.18 28.08
CA ALA A 988 -42.76 13.65 26.95
C ALA A 988 -41.29 13.26 27.07
N GLY A 989 -40.74 13.39 28.29
CA GLY A 989 -39.36 13.02 28.61
C GLY A 989 -39.11 11.52 28.46
N MET A 990 -40.03 10.65 28.92
CA MET A 990 -39.88 9.20 28.77
C MET A 990 -39.89 8.77 27.29
N VAL A 991 -40.72 9.41 26.46
CA VAL A 991 -40.74 9.18 25.01
C VAL A 991 -39.45 9.63 24.35
N ALA A 992 -38.96 10.84 24.66
CA ALA A 992 -37.72 11.36 24.11
C ALA A 992 -36.51 10.50 24.54
N SER A 993 -36.42 10.15 25.83
CA SER A 993 -35.38 9.26 26.36
C SER A 993 -35.44 7.85 25.75
N GLY A 994 -36.62 7.33 25.42
CA GLY A 994 -36.74 6.04 24.72
C GLY A 994 -36.12 6.06 23.32
N LEU A 995 -36.34 7.13 22.57
CA LEU A 995 -35.72 7.32 21.25
C LEU A 995 -34.20 7.51 21.35
N LEU A 996 -33.74 8.26 22.36
CA LEU A 996 -32.30 8.46 22.62
C LEU A 996 -31.61 7.16 23.05
N VAL A 997 -32.24 6.36 23.91
CA VAL A 997 -31.72 5.04 24.33
C VAL A 997 -31.66 4.08 23.15
N GLU A 998 -32.64 4.09 22.26
CA GLU A 998 -32.60 3.30 21.03
C GLU A 998 -31.43 3.72 20.13
N ALA A 999 -31.27 5.02 19.89
CA ALA A 999 -30.15 5.55 19.11
C ALA A 999 -28.80 5.22 19.76
N ALA A 1000 -28.68 5.36 21.09
CA ALA A 1000 -27.49 5.01 21.85
C ALA A 1000 -27.16 3.52 21.72
N LEU A 1001 -28.16 2.64 21.83
CA LEU A 1001 -27.99 1.19 21.74
C LEU A 1001 -27.50 0.80 20.35
N LEU A 1002 -28.12 1.32 19.29
CA LEU A 1002 -27.74 1.01 17.91
C LEU A 1002 -26.37 1.58 17.56
N ALA A 1003 -26.07 2.82 17.96
CA ALA A 1003 -24.79 3.46 17.72
C ALA A 1003 -23.65 2.75 18.47
N SER A 1004 -23.84 2.40 19.75
CA SER A 1004 -22.82 1.70 20.54
C SER A 1004 -22.55 0.28 20.03
N LEU A 1005 -23.60 -0.50 19.75
CA LEU A 1005 -23.43 -1.83 19.14
C LEU A 1005 -22.77 -1.73 17.76
N GLY A 1006 -23.18 -0.77 16.93
CA GLY A 1006 -22.55 -0.53 15.64
C GLY A 1006 -21.09 -0.11 15.74
N CYS A 1007 -20.73 0.75 16.71
CA CYS A 1007 -19.33 1.12 16.94
C CYS A 1007 -18.51 -0.08 17.44
N ALA A 1008 -19.03 -0.87 18.38
CA ALA A 1008 -18.33 -2.05 18.89
C ALA A 1008 -18.08 -3.09 17.78
N LEU A 1009 -19.09 -3.36 16.95
CA LEU A 1009 -18.95 -4.20 15.77
C LEU A 1009 -17.95 -3.60 14.77
N GLY A 1010 -18.03 -2.30 14.53
CA GLY A 1010 -17.19 -1.60 13.58
C GLY A 1010 -15.71 -1.58 13.98
N VAL A 1011 -15.41 -1.37 15.26
CA VAL A 1011 -14.04 -1.46 15.78
C VAL A 1011 -13.53 -2.90 15.67
N ALA A 1012 -14.30 -3.88 16.14
CA ALA A 1012 -13.88 -5.28 16.10
C ALA A 1012 -13.59 -5.74 14.66
N LEU A 1013 -14.51 -5.48 13.72
CA LEU A 1013 -14.32 -5.82 12.31
C LEU A 1013 -13.23 -4.97 11.65
N GLY A 1014 -13.11 -3.69 12.00
CA GLY A 1014 -12.06 -2.81 11.49
C GLY A 1014 -10.67 -3.30 11.85
N LEU A 1015 -10.48 -3.82 13.08
CA LEU A 1015 -9.24 -4.44 13.51
C LEU A 1015 -8.95 -5.74 12.75
N LEU A 1016 -9.97 -6.58 12.51
CA LEU A 1016 -9.82 -7.81 11.72
C LEU A 1016 -9.47 -7.53 10.24
N VAL A 1017 -10.05 -6.48 9.67
CA VAL A 1017 -9.74 -6.08 8.29
C VAL A 1017 -8.35 -5.44 8.22
N ALA A 1018 -7.99 -4.62 9.21
CA ALA A 1018 -6.67 -4.01 9.29
C ALA A 1018 -5.56 -5.06 9.45
N SER A 1019 -5.77 -6.09 10.27
CA SER A 1019 -4.82 -7.19 10.40
C SER A 1019 -4.64 -7.96 9.09
N GLY A 1020 -5.74 -8.32 8.40
CA GLY A 1020 -5.68 -8.98 7.09
C GLY A 1020 -5.02 -8.11 6.01
N THR A 1021 -5.26 -6.80 6.03
CA THR A 1021 -4.63 -5.84 5.09
C THR A 1021 -3.14 -5.72 5.37
N LEU A 1022 -2.74 -5.52 6.62
CA LEU A 1022 -1.34 -5.40 7.02
C LEU A 1022 -0.55 -6.68 6.78
N GLN A 1023 -1.16 -7.85 6.99
CA GLN A 1023 -0.52 -9.13 6.69
C GLN A 1023 -0.13 -9.24 5.21
N VAL A 1024 -0.96 -8.71 4.31
CA VAL A 1024 -0.64 -8.66 2.87
C VAL A 1024 0.46 -7.63 2.59
N LEU A 1025 0.37 -6.43 3.18
CA LEU A 1025 1.37 -5.38 2.99
C LEU A 1025 2.75 -5.76 3.55
N GLN A 1026 2.80 -6.55 4.62
CA GLN A 1026 4.03 -7.07 5.23
C GLN A 1026 4.87 -7.94 4.28
N PHE A 1027 4.26 -8.56 3.26
CA PHE A 1027 5.02 -9.29 2.24
C PHE A 1027 5.92 -8.36 1.40
N THR A 1028 5.50 -7.12 1.21
CA THR A 1028 6.25 -6.12 0.44
C THR A 1028 7.06 -5.19 1.35
N SER A 1029 6.56 -4.93 2.56
CA SER A 1029 7.16 -4.01 3.53
C SER A 1029 7.14 -4.65 4.93
N PRO A 1030 8.17 -5.45 5.29
CA PRO A 1030 8.23 -6.19 6.54
C PRO A 1030 8.18 -5.31 7.81
N GLU A 1031 8.49 -4.02 7.66
CA GLU A 1031 8.52 -3.01 8.72
C GLU A 1031 7.12 -2.62 9.20
N LEU A 1032 6.07 -2.85 8.40
CA LEU A 1032 4.69 -2.52 8.76
C LEU A 1032 4.21 -3.47 9.86
N ARG A 1033 4.15 -3.00 11.11
CA ARG A 1033 3.55 -3.74 12.23
C ARG A 1033 2.17 -3.21 12.55
N MET A 1034 1.28 -4.07 13.00
CA MET A 1034 -0.06 -3.67 13.43
C MET A 1034 0.04 -2.87 14.74
N VAL A 1035 -0.37 -1.61 14.68
CA VAL A 1035 -0.46 -0.72 15.84
C VAL A 1035 -1.90 -0.24 15.95
N VAL A 1036 -2.51 -0.45 17.11
CA VAL A 1036 -3.87 -0.01 17.35
C VAL A 1036 -3.86 1.28 18.15
N PRO A 1037 -4.20 2.45 17.55
CA PRO A 1037 -4.26 3.71 18.27
C PRO A 1037 -5.56 3.78 19.08
N TRP A 1038 -5.62 3.06 20.21
CA TRP A 1038 -6.83 2.92 21.04
C TRP A 1038 -7.45 4.27 21.41
N ALA A 1039 -6.65 5.28 21.73
CA ALA A 1039 -7.13 6.62 22.04
C ALA A 1039 -7.91 7.24 20.86
N GLN A 1040 -7.36 7.17 19.64
CA GLN A 1040 -7.99 7.71 18.44
C GLN A 1040 -9.24 6.90 18.06
N VAL A 1041 -9.18 5.57 18.13
CA VAL A 1041 -10.32 4.69 17.84
C VAL A 1041 -11.48 4.93 18.82
N LEU A 1042 -11.18 5.04 20.12
CA LEU A 1042 -12.17 5.35 21.15
C LEU A 1042 -12.73 6.76 20.99
N LEU A 1043 -11.90 7.75 20.65
CA LEU A 1043 -12.34 9.12 20.38
C LEU A 1043 -13.28 9.19 19.17
N MET A 1044 -12.94 8.55 18.06
CA MET A 1044 -13.78 8.49 16.85
C MET A 1044 -15.10 7.75 17.11
N SER A 1045 -15.06 6.67 17.89
CA SER A 1045 -16.24 5.92 18.29
C SER A 1045 -17.15 6.76 19.20
N ALA A 1046 -16.57 7.45 20.19
CA ALA A 1046 -17.31 8.35 21.07
C ALA A 1046 -17.91 9.52 20.28
N ALA A 1047 -17.16 10.14 19.37
CA ALA A 1047 -17.64 11.19 18.49
C ALA A 1047 -18.81 10.72 17.61
N THR A 1048 -18.76 9.49 17.10
CA THR A 1048 -19.85 8.88 16.30
C THR A 1048 -21.11 8.70 17.14
N VAL A 1049 -21.00 8.19 18.36
CA VAL A 1049 -22.14 8.03 19.27
C VAL A 1049 -22.72 9.38 19.68
N VAL A 1050 -21.86 10.35 20.06
CA VAL A 1050 -22.29 11.71 20.43
C VAL A 1050 -23.00 12.39 19.27
N THR A 1051 -22.44 12.33 18.07
CA THR A 1051 -23.05 12.91 16.86
C THR A 1051 -24.40 12.28 16.57
N SER A 1052 -24.53 10.95 16.72
CA SER A 1052 -25.81 10.24 16.58
C SER A 1052 -26.86 10.72 17.58
N LEU A 1053 -26.47 10.89 18.85
CA LEU A 1053 -27.37 11.39 19.89
C LEU A 1053 -27.79 12.84 19.62
N LEU A 1054 -26.87 13.70 19.23
CA LEU A 1054 -27.16 15.10 18.87
C LEU A 1054 -28.14 15.19 17.69
N LEU A 1055 -27.91 14.40 16.64
CA LEU A 1055 -28.80 14.34 15.48
C LEU A 1055 -30.17 13.74 15.80
N THR A 1056 -30.25 12.85 16.78
CA THR A 1056 -31.51 12.25 17.26
C THR A 1056 -32.28 13.18 18.20
N LEU A 1057 -31.58 14.06 18.92
CA LEU A 1057 -32.17 14.91 19.96
C LEU A 1057 -33.25 15.85 19.40
N LEU A 1058 -32.95 16.56 18.31
CA LEU A 1058 -33.90 17.49 17.68
C LEU A 1058 -35.21 16.80 17.24
N PRO A 1059 -35.16 15.71 16.44
CA PRO A 1059 -36.35 14.93 16.13
C PRO A 1059 -37.06 14.40 17.39
N ALA A 1060 -36.34 13.82 18.36
CA ALA A 1060 -36.94 13.25 19.57
C ALA A 1060 -37.72 14.28 20.40
N LEU A 1061 -37.15 15.48 20.58
CA LEU A 1061 -37.82 16.59 21.26
C LEU A 1061 -39.07 17.05 20.50
N SER A 1062 -38.97 17.23 19.19
CA SER A 1062 -40.11 17.63 18.35
C SER A 1062 -41.24 16.60 18.37
N ALA A 1063 -40.92 15.31 18.41
CA ALA A 1063 -41.88 14.22 18.49
C ALA A 1063 -42.59 14.18 19.84
N SER A 1064 -41.84 14.35 20.93
CA SER A 1064 -42.36 14.31 22.29
C SER A 1064 -43.34 15.43 22.61
N ARG A 1065 -43.18 16.60 21.96
CA ARG A 1065 -43.99 17.80 22.21
C ARG A 1065 -45.34 17.82 21.48
N ARG A 1066 -45.60 16.89 20.54
CA ARG A 1066 -46.90 16.84 19.84
C ARG A 1066 -48.02 16.35 20.78
N ALA A 1067 -49.17 17.02 20.70
CA ALA A 1067 -50.35 16.67 21.49
C ALA A 1067 -50.90 15.28 21.07
N PRO A 1068 -51.32 14.41 22.02
CA PRO A 1068 -51.82 13.06 21.72
C PRO A 1068 -53.01 13.06 20.75
N ALA A 1069 -53.94 14.01 20.91
CA ALA A 1069 -55.13 14.14 20.09
C ALA A 1069 -54.83 14.51 18.62
N ALA A 1070 -53.78 15.31 18.37
CA ALA A 1070 -53.36 15.64 17.01
C ALA A 1070 -52.67 14.44 16.34
N ALA A 1071 -51.86 13.69 17.10
CA ALA A 1071 -51.19 12.49 16.60
C ALA A 1071 -52.14 11.34 16.23
N MET A 1072 -53.36 11.32 16.78
CA MET A 1072 -54.40 10.32 16.46
C MET A 1072 -55.41 10.78 15.40
N ARG A 1073 -55.49 12.09 15.07
CA ARG A 1073 -56.36 12.61 13.99
C ARG A 1073 -55.72 12.54 12.60
N ASP A 1074 -54.41 12.72 12.54
CA ASP A 1074 -53.63 12.70 11.28
C ASP A 1074 -53.21 11.29 10.84
N ALA A 1075 -53.68 10.24 11.55
CA ALA A 1075 -53.35 8.83 11.34
C ALA A 1075 -54.63 8.03 11.05
#